data_AF-H0USK0-F1
#
_entry.id   AF-H0USK0-F1
#
_cell.length_a   1.000
_cell.length_b   1.000
_cell.length_c   1.000
_cell.angle_alpha   90.00
_cell.angle_beta   90.00
_cell.angle_gamma   90.00
#
_symmetry.space_group_name_H-M   'P 1'
#
loop_
_entity.id
_entity.type
_entity.pdbx_description
1 polymer ?
#
loop_
_entity_poly.entity_id
_entity_poly.type
_entity_poly.pdbx_seq_one_letter_code
_entity_poly.pdbx_strand_id
1 'polypeptide(L)'
;MITTDVTGIDQVSLGGRQQHLFGGGESTDLALMVDALGHEERYEWDPVRIKNALVLEAGVDPEVASSIAAEVEDDIIRYGRDRVTTRLIREMVNVKLFQRGLDAKLADHSQVGLPVRDLETMLLKPNKENSNTTHNPESINLSIAERVLKEYSLSKVFTPDVASAHLNGDIHLHDLGMVNRPYCSGQSIAYVARYGLNIPSITSVSAPAKHADVLLAHVLKMTSVLQNNFAGAIGWDAVNMFFAPYLVGASDREYKQLAQQLIFEFNQLAGGRGGQVAFTDINLYYEIPNHFRDVPAIGPGGQFTGKTYGEYDSESKKFLKALFEVYLEGDSRGQPFFFPKPLLHITDYFFKEHGWEEFLELACRVASEKGNTYFVFDRGGVAKLSECCRLSFELSEEDLKEAHQPWKMRYCALQNVTINLPRLAYRSKGDQDVLFDLVDQYMELSAKAHMQKRAFIKEILSLGKKGPLSALCVDHDGEGYLRFDKASHLIGILGVNEMVQVMTGHQLHEDKGALDLGLAVVKYMEIKCEQLAERYGVKMVLEQTPAESTAHRFAKLDLKAFPEEASKVIKGDFRTGEIYYTNSTHLNYHLALDPIQRVVEEGMFHPMIKAGALTHVWMGEHKPDPKGLSSLIQKIHLHSENAQVAFSPEFTICNSCNRVHRGLFSTCPSCGSEDVDGITRITGYFTRTSSWNAGKRGELKDRSRVAVS
;
A
#
# COMPACT_ATOMS: atom_id res chain seq x y z
N MET A 1 21.91 27.68 63.62
CA MET A 1 20.76 28.46 64.10
C MET A 1 20.24 29.23 62.89
N ILE A 2 19.07 28.97 62.29
CA ILE A 2 17.87 28.15 62.60
C ILE A 2 17.33 27.70 61.20
N THR A 3 17.30 26.41 60.78
CA THR A 3 16.26 25.35 60.98
C THR A 3 14.82 25.84 60.78
N THR A 4 13.89 25.26 60.01
CA THR A 4 13.76 24.01 59.19
C THR A 4 12.51 24.22 58.28
N ASP A 5 11.94 23.34 57.42
CA ASP A 5 12.07 21.92 56.99
C ASP A 5 11.68 21.88 55.48
N VAL A 6 12.13 20.97 54.59
CA VAL A 6 11.80 19.54 54.38
C VAL A 6 10.31 19.24 54.04
N THR A 7 10.01 18.98 52.76
CA THR A 7 9.25 17.82 52.19
C THR A 7 8.88 18.06 50.72
N GLY A 8 8.70 17.00 49.91
CA GLY A 8 8.20 17.08 48.53
C GLY A 8 9.02 16.31 47.48
N ILE A 9 9.00 14.98 47.53
CA ILE A 9 9.43 14.14 46.41
C ILE A 9 8.20 13.89 45.52
N ASP A 10 8.33 14.07 44.20
CA ASP A 10 7.53 13.27 43.27
C ASP A 10 8.23 13.00 41.93
N GLN A 11 7.67 12.06 41.17
CA GLN A 11 8.42 11.12 40.31
C GLN A 11 8.97 11.65 38.97
N VAL A 12 10.02 10.97 38.49
CA VAL A 12 10.69 11.23 37.20
C VAL A 12 9.80 10.86 36.01
N SER A 13 9.48 11.86 35.18
CA SER A 13 8.89 11.65 33.85
C SER A 13 10.00 11.33 32.82
N LEU A 14 10.25 10.06 32.54
CA LEU A 14 11.13 9.61 31.46
C LEU A 14 10.50 9.85 30.08
N GLY A 15 10.55 11.10 29.61
CA GLY A 15 10.09 11.52 28.29
C GLY A 15 11.21 12.12 27.46
N GLY A 16 12.02 11.28 26.79
CA GLY A 16 13.13 11.71 25.96
C GLY A 16 12.66 12.58 24.79
N ARG A 17 12.99 13.87 24.81
CA ARG A 17 12.78 14.80 23.70
C ARG A 17 14.10 15.37 23.24
N GLN A 18 14.27 15.41 21.93
CA GLN A 18 15.43 15.97 21.26
C GLN A 18 15.53 17.47 21.57
N GLN A 19 16.60 17.88 22.25
CA GLN A 19 17.02 19.28 22.34
C GLN A 19 18.44 19.34 21.80
N HIS A 20 18.67 20.20 20.81
CA HIS A 20 20.02 20.48 20.34
C HIS A 20 20.75 21.36 21.35
N LEU A 21 22.08 21.39 21.25
CA LEU A 21 22.95 22.10 22.19
C LEU A 21 22.73 23.61 22.23
N PHE A 22 22.04 24.17 21.23
CA PHE A 22 21.54 25.54 21.19
C PHE A 22 20.15 25.55 20.54
N GLY A 23 19.27 26.44 21.02
CA GLY A 23 17.90 26.61 20.49
C GLY A 23 16.87 25.62 21.06
N GLY A 24 15.67 26.12 21.36
CA GLY A 24 14.52 25.27 21.68
C GLY A 24 13.89 24.77 20.38
N GLY A 25 13.91 23.47 20.12
CA GLY A 25 13.64 22.91 18.79
C GLY A 25 12.21 23.13 18.27
N GLU A 26 12.00 24.20 17.51
CA GLU A 26 10.92 24.29 16.53
C GLU A 26 11.34 23.58 15.23
N SER A 27 10.41 22.91 14.54
CA SER A 27 10.71 22.30 13.23
C SER A 27 11.12 23.32 12.16
N THR A 28 10.72 24.59 12.36
CA THR A 28 11.11 25.73 11.53
C THR A 28 12.60 25.99 11.62
N ASP A 29 13.18 25.99 12.83
CA ASP A 29 14.62 26.23 13.02
C ASP A 29 15.45 25.12 12.38
N LEU A 30 15.04 23.85 12.56
CA LEU A 30 15.68 22.69 11.92
C LEU A 30 15.65 22.74 10.39
N ALA A 31 14.63 23.37 9.79
CA ALA A 31 14.51 23.55 8.34
C ALA A 31 15.25 24.80 7.82
N LEU A 32 15.39 25.84 8.64
CA LEU A 32 16.15 27.05 8.32
C LEU A 32 17.66 26.88 8.53
N MET A 33 18.08 25.96 9.41
CA MET A 33 19.48 25.56 9.62
C MET A 33 20.01 24.71 8.46
N VAL A 34 20.09 25.32 7.27
CA VAL A 34 20.90 24.82 6.15
C VAL A 34 22.38 25.10 6.45
N ASP A 35 22.92 24.40 7.47
CA ASP A 35 24.33 24.48 7.90
C ASP A 35 25.26 23.73 6.92
N ALA A 36 25.15 24.11 5.65
CA ALA A 36 25.89 23.58 4.53
C ALA A 36 26.81 24.67 3.98
N LEU A 37 28.03 24.74 4.55
CA LEU A 37 29.20 25.45 4.00
C LEU A 37 29.15 26.99 3.96
N GLY A 38 28.00 27.63 4.25
CA GLY A 38 27.84 29.09 4.15
C GLY A 38 28.26 29.88 5.40
N HIS A 39 27.66 29.57 6.56
CA HIS A 39 27.86 30.30 7.81
C HIS A 39 27.97 29.34 9.01
N GLU A 40 29.19 28.87 9.29
CA GLU A 40 29.47 28.24 10.59
C GLU A 40 29.19 29.24 11.72
N GLU A 41 28.21 28.97 12.57
CA GLU A 41 28.19 29.57 13.90
C GLU A 41 29.37 29.02 14.71
N ARG A 42 30.40 29.85 14.92
CA ARG A 42 31.62 29.45 15.63
C ARG A 42 31.47 29.65 17.13
N TYR A 43 31.23 28.55 17.82
CA TYR A 43 31.24 28.47 19.26
C TYR A 43 32.65 28.19 19.80
N GLU A 44 32.97 28.73 20.98
CA GLU A 44 34.16 28.30 21.73
C GLU A 44 34.05 26.82 22.12
N TRP A 45 35.20 26.16 22.27
CA TRP A 45 35.29 24.75 22.65
C TRP A 45 34.80 24.52 24.09
N ASP A 46 34.06 23.43 24.29
CA ASP A 46 33.42 23.10 25.57
C ASP A 46 33.07 21.60 25.61
N PRO A 47 33.80 20.78 26.39
CA PRO A 47 33.58 19.34 26.48
C PRO A 47 32.26 18.98 27.21
N VAL A 48 31.68 19.91 27.98
CA VAL A 48 30.41 19.67 28.70
C VAL A 48 29.27 19.45 27.70
N ARG A 49 29.38 19.99 26.48
CA ARG A 49 28.43 19.73 25.38
C ARG A 49 28.40 18.26 24.94
N ILE A 50 29.55 17.60 24.90
CA ILE A 50 29.65 16.17 24.58
C ILE A 50 28.96 15.34 25.67
N LYS A 51 29.26 15.65 26.94
CA LYS A 51 28.60 15.03 28.10
C LYS A 51 27.08 15.20 28.03
N ASN A 52 26.61 16.43 27.81
CA ASN A 52 25.18 16.75 27.79
C ASN A 52 24.45 16.03 26.64
N ALA A 53 25.04 15.97 25.44
CA ALA A 53 24.48 15.20 24.33
C ALA A 53 24.40 13.70 24.65
N LEU A 54 25.45 13.11 25.22
CA LEU A 54 25.46 11.68 25.61
C LEU A 54 24.42 11.34 26.69
N VAL A 55 24.23 12.23 27.68
CA VAL A 55 23.20 12.06 28.72
C VAL A 55 21.79 12.25 28.15
N LEU A 56 21.57 13.23 27.27
CA LEU A 56 20.24 13.58 26.76
C LEU A 56 19.77 12.64 25.62
N GLU A 57 20.59 12.45 24.60
CA GLU A 57 20.22 11.77 23.35
C GLU A 57 20.26 10.25 23.49
N ALA A 58 21.23 9.73 24.25
CA ALA A 58 21.45 8.30 24.44
C ALA A 58 21.20 7.82 25.88
N GLY A 59 21.04 8.69 26.86
CA GLY A 59 20.90 8.26 28.26
C GLY A 59 22.13 7.52 28.78
N VAL A 60 23.33 7.97 28.42
CA VAL A 60 24.59 7.49 29.02
C VAL A 60 24.69 8.04 30.45
N ASP A 61 25.27 7.25 31.36
CA ASP A 61 25.52 7.69 32.74
C ASP A 61 26.37 8.98 32.78
N PRO A 62 26.07 9.97 33.66
CA PRO A 62 26.79 11.25 33.69
C PRO A 62 28.29 11.17 33.99
N GLU A 63 28.78 10.16 34.72
CA GLU A 63 30.22 9.96 34.95
C GLU A 63 30.88 9.35 33.71
N VAL A 64 30.27 8.32 33.13
CA VAL A 64 30.73 7.70 31.87
C VAL A 64 30.74 8.70 30.72
N ALA A 65 29.72 9.54 30.61
CA ALA A 65 29.63 10.63 29.63
C ALA A 65 30.70 11.72 29.86
N SER A 66 31.09 11.97 31.12
CA SER A 66 32.21 12.88 31.45
C SER A 66 33.56 12.28 31.01
N SER A 67 33.77 10.99 31.26
CA SER A 67 34.96 10.26 30.84
C SER A 67 35.11 10.23 29.31
N ILE A 68 34.01 9.99 28.57
CA ILE A 68 34.02 10.02 27.11
C ILE A 68 34.30 11.43 26.57
N ALA A 69 33.71 12.47 27.19
CA ALA A 69 33.96 13.86 26.80
C ALA A 69 35.45 14.24 26.93
N ALA A 70 36.07 13.92 28.07
CA ALA A 70 37.49 14.16 28.31
C ALA A 70 38.41 13.39 27.33
N GLU A 71 38.10 12.12 27.03
CA GLU A 71 38.89 11.34 26.06
C GLU A 71 38.78 11.85 24.62
N VAL A 72 37.68 12.51 24.24
CA VAL A 72 37.50 13.14 22.93
C VAL A 72 38.17 14.52 22.88
N GLU A 73 38.16 15.26 23.99
CA GLU A 73 38.94 16.47 24.19
C GLU A 73 40.45 16.22 24.06
N ASP A 74 40.98 15.23 24.79
CA ASP A 74 42.38 14.80 24.74
C ASP A 74 42.81 14.43 23.30
N ASP A 75 42.01 13.65 22.57
CA ASP A 75 42.31 13.29 21.19
C ASP A 75 42.30 14.52 20.26
N ILE A 76 41.34 15.45 20.41
CA ILE A 76 41.27 16.69 19.60
C ILE A 76 42.50 17.57 19.83
N ILE A 77 42.88 17.78 21.09
CA ILE A 77 44.07 18.54 21.48
C ILE A 77 45.34 17.86 20.93
N ARG A 78 45.45 16.54 21.11
CA ARG A 78 46.59 15.72 20.66
C ARG A 78 46.81 15.75 19.15
N TYR A 79 45.74 15.79 18.35
CA TYR A 79 45.82 15.89 16.90
C TYR A 79 45.91 17.34 16.37
N GLY A 80 46.04 18.33 17.26
CA GLY A 80 46.40 19.70 16.91
C GLY A 80 45.39 20.42 16.01
N ARG A 81 44.09 20.15 16.18
CA ARG A 81 43.04 20.75 15.36
C ARG A 81 42.50 22.03 16.01
N ASP A 82 42.68 23.14 15.31
CA ASP A 82 42.11 24.45 15.63
C ASP A 82 40.60 24.54 15.35
N ARG A 83 40.11 23.72 14.41
CA ARG A 83 38.69 23.63 14.02
C ARG A 83 38.26 22.17 13.86
N VAL A 84 37.15 21.81 14.48
CA VAL A 84 36.52 20.48 14.44
C VAL A 84 35.02 20.65 14.24
N THR A 85 34.40 19.84 13.37
CA THR A 85 32.94 19.89 13.14
C THR A 85 32.19 18.99 14.11
N THR A 86 30.94 19.36 14.43
CA THR A 86 30.05 18.57 15.30
C THR A 86 29.93 17.11 14.84
N ARG A 87 29.92 16.86 13.52
CA ARG A 87 29.91 15.51 12.95
C ARG A 87 31.17 14.72 13.33
N LEU A 88 32.36 15.29 13.19
CA LEU A 88 33.62 14.61 13.54
C LEU A 88 33.70 14.36 15.05
N ILE A 89 33.25 15.29 15.88
CA ILE A 89 33.12 15.09 17.34
C ILE A 89 32.22 13.89 17.63
N ARG A 90 31.04 13.80 16.98
CA ARG A 90 30.10 12.69 17.19
C ARG A 90 30.68 11.34 16.76
N GLU A 91 31.46 11.27 15.68
CA GLU A 91 32.13 10.01 15.30
C GLU A 91 33.26 9.62 16.26
N MET A 92 34.00 10.59 16.82
CA MET A 92 35.00 10.30 17.86
C MET A 92 34.33 9.75 19.12
N VAL A 93 33.20 10.33 19.53
CA VAL A 93 32.34 9.83 20.61
C VAL A 93 31.80 8.42 20.32
N ASN A 94 31.33 8.16 19.10
CA ASN A 94 30.88 6.83 18.67
C ASN A 94 31.97 5.76 18.85
N VAL A 95 33.22 6.07 18.50
CA VAL A 95 34.37 5.18 18.73
C VAL A 95 34.57 4.90 20.23
N LYS A 96 34.44 5.91 21.11
CA LYS A 96 34.56 5.70 22.58
C LYS A 96 33.41 4.86 23.15
N LEU A 97 32.20 4.99 22.62
CA LEU A 97 31.03 4.17 23.00
C LEU A 97 31.24 2.70 22.59
N PHE A 98 31.67 2.46 21.34
CA PHE A 98 32.00 1.14 20.83
C PHE A 98 33.12 0.47 21.65
N GLN A 99 34.20 1.19 21.94
CA GLN A 99 35.31 0.70 22.78
C GLN A 99 34.89 0.30 24.21
N ARG A 100 33.73 0.78 24.68
CA ARG A 100 33.16 0.47 26.00
C ARG A 100 32.06 -0.61 25.95
N GLY A 101 31.74 -1.17 24.78
CA GLY A 101 30.64 -2.12 24.60
C GLY A 101 29.25 -1.52 24.81
N LEU A 102 29.11 -0.20 24.58
CA LEU A 102 27.85 0.53 24.79
C LEU A 102 27.03 0.60 23.49
N ASP A 103 26.87 -0.53 22.79
CA ASP A 103 26.33 -0.58 21.42
C ASP A 103 24.90 -0.04 21.29
N ALA A 104 24.06 -0.20 22.31
CA ALA A 104 22.73 0.44 22.35
C ALA A 104 22.83 1.98 22.37
N LYS A 105 23.78 2.52 23.14
CA LYS A 105 24.03 3.97 23.26
C LYS A 105 24.66 4.55 21.99
N LEU A 106 25.49 3.75 21.32
CA LEU A 106 26.02 4.04 19.98
C LEU A 106 24.88 4.15 18.95
N ALA A 107 23.95 3.20 18.93
CA ALA A 107 22.77 3.27 18.07
C ALA A 107 21.85 4.47 18.40
N ASP A 108 21.79 4.88 19.66
CA ASP A 108 21.01 6.07 20.06
C ASP A 108 21.65 7.41 19.66
N HIS A 109 22.98 7.53 19.72
CA HIS A 109 23.74 8.75 19.43
C HIS A 109 24.13 8.93 17.95
N SER A 110 24.11 7.86 17.15
CA SER A 110 24.50 7.87 15.74
C SER A 110 23.60 8.77 14.86
N GLN A 111 24.17 9.36 13.81
CA GLN A 111 23.41 10.15 12.84
C GLN A 111 22.80 9.24 11.76
N VAL A 112 21.48 9.28 11.61
CA VAL A 112 20.79 8.71 10.44
C VAL A 112 21.09 9.59 9.22
N GLY A 113 21.52 9.00 8.10
CA GLY A 113 21.89 9.78 6.92
C GLY A 113 22.29 8.96 5.69
N LEU A 114 22.63 9.67 4.61
CA LEU A 114 23.04 9.05 3.34
C LEU A 114 24.56 9.17 3.10
N PRO A 115 25.23 8.10 2.64
CA PRO A 115 26.52 8.22 1.96
C PRO A 115 26.38 9.12 0.73
N VAL A 116 27.33 10.04 0.52
CA VAL A 116 27.28 11.01 -0.61
C VAL A 116 27.11 10.29 -1.95
N ARG A 117 27.82 9.17 -2.15
CA ARG A 117 27.74 8.34 -3.36
C ARG A 117 26.37 7.70 -3.59
N ASP A 118 25.63 7.41 -2.53
CA ASP A 118 24.27 6.85 -2.63
C ASP A 118 23.30 7.96 -3.05
N LEU A 119 23.43 9.15 -2.45
CA LEU A 119 22.69 10.36 -2.84
C LEU A 119 22.96 10.75 -4.31
N GLU A 120 24.22 10.79 -4.74
CA GLU A 120 24.62 10.98 -6.15
C GLU A 120 23.99 9.93 -7.07
N THR A 121 23.91 8.67 -6.61
CA THR A 121 23.30 7.58 -7.38
C THR A 121 21.78 7.75 -7.49
N MET A 122 21.11 8.23 -6.43
CA MET A 122 19.66 8.49 -6.40
C MET A 122 19.28 9.74 -7.23
N LEU A 123 20.15 10.75 -7.28
CA LEU A 123 19.98 11.93 -8.14
C LEU A 123 20.09 11.61 -9.64
N LEU A 124 20.83 10.56 -10.01
CA LEU A 124 21.19 10.23 -11.40
C LEU A 124 20.52 8.95 -11.94
N LYS A 125 19.76 8.21 -11.13
CA LYS A 125 19.13 6.94 -11.56
C LYS A 125 17.71 6.78 -11.02
N PRO A 126 16.78 6.23 -11.83
CA PRO A 126 15.41 5.96 -11.37
C PRO A 126 15.38 4.86 -10.30
N ASN A 127 14.70 5.15 -9.19
CA ASN A 127 14.20 4.10 -8.28
C ASN A 127 13.12 3.27 -9.02
N LYS A 128 13.09 1.97 -8.77
CA LYS A 128 12.13 1.00 -9.37
C LYS A 128 11.52 0.05 -8.33
N GLU A 129 11.51 0.44 -7.05
CA GLU A 129 10.78 -0.28 -5.99
C GLU A 129 9.26 -0.27 -6.27
N ASN A 130 8.74 0.88 -6.72
CA ASN A 130 7.34 1.12 -7.05
C ASN A 130 7.24 1.66 -8.49
N SER A 131 6.56 0.93 -9.37
CA SER A 131 6.45 1.24 -10.82
C SER A 131 5.49 2.39 -11.16
N ASN A 132 4.81 2.97 -10.17
CA ASN A 132 4.06 4.24 -10.28
C ASN A 132 4.88 5.48 -9.88
N THR A 133 6.18 5.31 -9.61
CA THR A 133 7.13 6.39 -9.36
C THR A 133 7.83 6.76 -10.67
N THR A 134 7.69 8.01 -11.13
CA THR A 134 8.45 8.54 -12.29
C THR A 134 9.75 9.19 -11.81
N HIS A 135 10.79 9.33 -12.64
CA HIS A 135 12.05 9.95 -12.22
C HIS A 135 12.02 11.47 -12.43
N ASN A 136 11.91 12.22 -11.34
CA ASN A 136 11.82 13.69 -11.31
C ASN A 136 12.29 14.20 -9.91
N PRO A 137 12.44 15.52 -9.68
CA PRO A 137 12.92 16.04 -8.40
C PRO A 137 12.12 15.55 -7.19
N GLU A 138 10.79 15.45 -7.30
CA GLU A 138 9.93 15.13 -6.15
C GLU A 138 9.94 13.64 -5.78
N SER A 139 10.18 12.74 -6.75
CA SER A 139 10.40 11.33 -6.46
C SER A 139 11.82 11.03 -5.96
N ILE A 140 12.80 11.87 -6.31
CA ILE A 140 14.14 11.85 -5.71
C ILE A 140 14.05 12.32 -4.25
N ASN A 141 13.38 13.45 -3.99
CA ASN A 141 13.09 13.96 -2.65
C ASN A 141 12.37 12.90 -1.79
N LEU A 142 11.34 12.25 -2.35
CA LEU A 142 10.65 11.13 -1.70
C LEU A 142 11.60 9.97 -1.39
N SER A 143 12.40 9.51 -2.37
CA SER A 143 13.33 8.39 -2.18
C SER A 143 14.40 8.69 -1.12
N ILE A 144 14.86 9.93 -1.01
CA ILE A 144 15.80 10.40 0.02
C ILE A 144 15.14 10.33 1.40
N ALA A 145 13.96 10.93 1.56
CA ALA A 145 13.20 10.93 2.80
C ALA A 145 12.84 9.49 3.24
N GLU A 146 12.39 8.65 2.30
CA GLU A 146 12.10 7.24 2.54
C GLU A 146 13.31 6.49 3.09
N ARG A 147 14.53 6.71 2.56
CA ARG A 147 15.70 5.96 3.03
C ARG A 147 16.09 6.35 4.46
N VAL A 148 16.01 7.63 4.81
CA VAL A 148 16.18 8.12 6.18
C VAL A 148 15.11 7.52 7.11
N LEU A 149 13.84 7.52 6.70
CA LEU A 149 12.74 6.95 7.48
C LEU A 149 12.81 5.42 7.59
N LYS A 150 13.30 4.70 6.56
CA LYS A 150 13.55 3.25 6.57
C LYS A 150 14.57 2.89 7.66
N GLU A 151 15.61 3.69 7.84
CA GLU A 151 16.66 3.49 8.84
C GLU A 151 16.23 3.89 10.27
N TYR A 152 15.55 5.04 10.42
CA TYR A 152 14.91 5.43 11.68
C TYR A 152 13.89 4.39 12.17
N SER A 153 13.09 3.81 11.26
CA SER A 153 12.11 2.78 11.61
C SER A 153 12.75 1.56 12.28
N LEU A 154 13.81 1.03 11.67
CA LEU A 154 14.48 -0.20 12.12
C LEU A 154 15.33 -0.01 13.39
N SER A 155 15.62 1.24 13.76
CA SER A 155 16.41 1.59 14.95
C SER A 155 15.57 2.12 16.11
N LYS A 156 14.41 2.75 15.85
CA LYS A 156 13.61 3.45 16.87
C LYS A 156 12.14 3.04 16.95
N VAL A 157 11.52 2.54 15.88
CA VAL A 157 10.10 2.16 15.86
C VAL A 157 9.90 0.67 16.12
N PHE A 158 10.76 -0.18 15.55
CA PHE A 158 10.67 -1.64 15.68
C PHE A 158 11.78 -2.18 16.60
N THR A 159 11.49 -3.24 17.36
CA THR A 159 12.51 -3.85 18.22
C THR A 159 13.55 -4.65 17.42
N PRO A 160 14.78 -4.88 17.95
CA PRO A 160 15.87 -5.48 17.19
C PRO A 160 15.58 -6.84 16.54
N ASP A 161 14.68 -7.64 17.11
CA ASP A 161 14.22 -8.92 16.55
C ASP A 161 13.32 -8.72 15.30
N VAL A 162 12.35 -7.81 15.37
CA VAL A 162 11.50 -7.41 14.23
C VAL A 162 12.34 -6.78 13.13
N ALA A 163 13.26 -5.88 13.49
CA ALA A 163 14.18 -5.24 12.56
C ALA A 163 15.13 -6.26 11.90
N SER A 164 15.68 -7.21 12.66
CA SER A 164 16.54 -8.28 12.13
C SER A 164 15.77 -9.20 11.19
N ALA A 165 14.56 -9.63 11.54
CA ALA A 165 13.71 -10.45 10.69
C ALA A 165 13.37 -9.74 9.36
N HIS A 166 13.14 -8.42 9.39
CA HIS A 166 13.00 -7.62 8.18
C HIS A 166 14.28 -7.61 7.34
N LEU A 167 15.42 -7.27 7.94
CA LEU A 167 16.72 -7.11 7.27
C LEU A 167 17.21 -8.43 6.66
N ASN A 168 17.06 -9.53 7.40
CA ASN A 168 17.41 -10.88 6.95
C ASN A 168 16.52 -11.33 5.79
N GLY A 169 15.25 -10.91 5.74
CA GLY A 169 14.25 -11.38 4.77
C GLY A 169 13.40 -12.56 5.26
N ASP A 170 13.19 -12.67 6.57
CA ASP A 170 12.21 -13.60 7.15
C ASP A 170 10.78 -13.02 7.02
N ILE A 171 10.67 -11.71 7.25
CA ILE A 171 9.47 -10.91 7.02
C ILE A 171 9.78 -9.69 6.16
N HIS A 172 8.74 -9.01 5.70
CA HIS A 172 8.83 -7.71 5.04
C HIS A 172 7.84 -6.75 5.67
N LEU A 173 8.34 -5.59 6.11
CA LEU A 173 7.54 -4.49 6.63
C LEU A 173 7.32 -3.56 5.44
N HIS A 174 6.08 -3.45 4.97
CA HIS A 174 5.77 -2.59 3.82
C HIS A 174 5.79 -1.12 4.22
N ASP A 175 6.04 -0.26 3.23
CA ASP A 175 6.02 1.20 3.35
C ASP A 175 6.83 1.75 4.54
N LEU A 176 7.96 1.09 4.82
CA LEU A 176 8.87 1.43 5.91
C LEU A 176 9.50 2.83 5.74
N GLY A 177 9.49 3.37 4.52
CA GLY A 177 9.86 4.77 4.23
C GLY A 177 8.75 5.78 4.53
N MET A 178 7.56 5.30 4.88
CA MET A 178 6.36 6.05 5.26
C MET A 178 5.81 5.55 6.60
N VAL A 179 6.69 5.11 7.52
CA VAL A 179 6.33 4.58 8.85
C VAL A 179 5.43 5.53 9.67
N ASN A 180 5.52 6.83 9.39
CA ASN A 180 4.81 7.92 10.07
C ASN A 180 3.33 8.06 9.68
N ARG A 181 2.80 7.20 8.80
CA ARG A 181 1.39 7.23 8.37
C ARG A 181 0.78 5.82 8.23
N PRO A 182 -0.55 5.66 8.30
CA PRO A 182 -1.23 4.38 8.02
C PRO A 182 -0.97 3.86 6.59
N TYR A 183 -1.32 2.61 6.31
CA TYR A 183 -1.08 2.01 5.00
C TYR A 183 -2.05 2.55 3.94
N CYS A 184 -3.34 2.23 4.00
CA CYS A 184 -4.33 2.63 3.00
C CYS A 184 -5.70 2.95 3.62
N SER A 185 -6.64 3.47 2.81
CA SER A 185 -8.04 3.68 3.24
C SER A 185 -9.06 3.50 2.12
N GLY A 186 -10.20 2.90 2.46
CA GLY A 186 -11.43 2.93 1.65
C GLY A 186 -12.54 3.70 2.35
N GLN A 187 -13.28 4.52 1.62
CA GLN A 187 -14.30 5.40 2.20
C GLN A 187 -15.47 5.69 1.27
N SER A 188 -16.65 5.93 1.86
CA SER A 188 -17.81 6.44 1.15
C SER A 188 -17.65 7.92 0.78
N ILE A 189 -18.13 8.28 -0.42
CA ILE A 189 -18.29 9.66 -0.86
C ILE A 189 -19.27 10.45 0.03
N ALA A 190 -20.16 9.76 0.76
CA ALA A 190 -21.17 10.39 1.63
C ALA A 190 -20.57 11.35 2.66
N TYR A 191 -19.34 11.12 3.15
CA TYR A 191 -18.68 12.07 4.05
C TYR A 191 -18.42 13.43 3.37
N VAL A 192 -17.86 13.40 2.15
CA VAL A 192 -17.56 14.60 1.35
C VAL A 192 -18.84 15.26 0.85
N ALA A 193 -19.86 14.47 0.48
CA ALA A 193 -21.16 14.97 0.09
C ALA A 193 -21.89 15.69 1.25
N ARG A 194 -21.81 15.15 2.46
CA ARG A 194 -22.48 15.66 3.68
C ARG A 194 -21.78 16.87 4.28
N TYR A 195 -20.45 16.87 4.33
CA TYR A 195 -19.67 17.86 5.09
C TYR A 195 -18.87 18.84 4.22
N GLY A 196 -18.73 18.59 2.91
CA GLY A 196 -17.88 19.40 2.03
C GLY A 196 -16.40 19.14 2.31
N LEU A 197 -15.58 20.20 2.32
CA LEU A 197 -14.15 20.13 2.66
C LEU A 197 -13.82 21.16 3.74
N ASN A 198 -13.54 20.68 4.96
CA ASN A 198 -13.09 21.48 6.09
C ASN A 198 -11.85 20.82 6.71
N ILE A 199 -10.67 21.12 6.15
CA ILE A 199 -9.44 20.36 6.38
C ILE A 199 -8.38 21.32 6.95
N PRO A 200 -7.77 21.06 8.14
CA PRO A 200 -6.87 21.99 8.83
C PRO A 200 -5.67 22.48 8.02
N SER A 201 -5.22 21.72 7.02
CA SER A 201 -4.12 22.07 6.12
C SER A 201 -4.53 22.90 4.89
N ILE A 202 -5.81 23.33 4.80
CA ILE A 202 -6.35 24.15 3.71
C ILE A 202 -6.96 25.42 4.31
N THR A 203 -6.58 26.59 3.80
CA THR A 203 -6.98 27.89 4.35
C THR A 203 -8.43 28.30 4.00
N SER A 204 -9.05 27.64 3.03
CA SER A 204 -10.44 27.81 2.64
C SER A 204 -11.28 26.58 2.99
N VAL A 205 -12.53 26.82 3.37
CA VAL A 205 -13.52 25.77 3.69
C VAL A 205 -14.59 25.75 2.60
N SER A 206 -14.78 24.59 1.97
CA SER A 206 -15.87 24.38 1.00
C SER A 206 -17.11 23.82 1.70
N ALA A 207 -18.23 24.54 1.60
CA ALA A 207 -19.53 24.00 1.98
C ALA A 207 -19.92 22.77 1.10
N PRO A 208 -20.83 21.90 1.55
CA PRO A 208 -21.33 20.75 0.79
C PRO A 208 -21.72 21.09 -0.67
N ALA A 209 -21.31 20.24 -1.60
CA ALA A 209 -21.51 20.45 -3.04
C ALA A 209 -23.00 20.51 -3.41
N LYS A 210 -23.36 21.38 -4.36
CA LYS A 210 -24.73 21.51 -4.92
C LYS A 210 -24.91 20.91 -6.31
N HIS A 211 -23.81 20.64 -7.01
CA HIS A 211 -23.77 20.11 -8.37
C HIS A 211 -22.76 18.96 -8.45
N ALA A 212 -22.93 18.05 -9.41
CA ALA A 212 -22.16 16.81 -9.49
C ALA A 212 -20.67 17.05 -9.81
N ASP A 213 -20.37 18.01 -10.68
CA ASP A 213 -19.01 18.50 -10.98
C ASP A 213 -18.30 19.06 -9.73
N VAL A 214 -19.02 19.81 -8.89
CA VAL A 214 -18.49 20.33 -7.61
C VAL A 214 -18.28 19.19 -6.60
N LEU A 215 -19.13 18.17 -6.58
CA LEU A 215 -18.91 16.98 -5.75
C LEU A 215 -17.66 16.22 -6.21
N LEU A 216 -17.51 15.99 -7.52
CA LEU A 216 -16.32 15.40 -8.10
C LEU A 216 -15.06 16.21 -7.74
N ALA A 217 -15.11 17.54 -7.87
CA ALA A 217 -14.02 18.40 -7.45
C ALA A 217 -13.67 18.17 -5.97
N HIS A 218 -14.66 18.11 -5.07
CA HIS A 218 -14.39 17.87 -3.65
C HIS A 218 -13.77 16.47 -3.40
N VAL A 219 -14.28 15.42 -4.03
CA VAL A 219 -13.74 14.05 -3.91
C VAL A 219 -12.30 13.96 -4.42
N LEU A 220 -11.98 14.61 -5.55
CA LEU A 220 -10.61 14.70 -6.08
C LEU A 220 -9.66 15.41 -5.10
N LYS A 221 -10.06 16.55 -4.54
CA LYS A 221 -9.20 17.32 -3.63
C LYS A 221 -9.07 16.61 -2.27
N MET A 222 -10.09 15.89 -1.82
CA MET A 222 -10.00 14.99 -0.66
C MET A 222 -9.04 13.82 -0.93
N THR A 223 -9.10 13.20 -2.11
CA THR A 223 -8.15 12.15 -2.54
C THR A 223 -6.71 12.66 -2.46
N SER A 224 -6.44 13.87 -2.95
CA SER A 224 -5.12 14.50 -2.81
C SER A 224 -4.70 14.70 -1.34
N VAL A 225 -5.61 15.05 -0.43
CA VAL A 225 -5.26 15.16 1.01
C VAL A 225 -4.95 13.79 1.60
N LEU A 226 -5.77 12.79 1.31
CA LEU A 226 -5.58 11.42 1.81
C LEU A 226 -4.28 10.78 1.29
N GLN A 227 -3.92 10.98 0.01
CA GLN A 227 -2.66 10.49 -0.56
C GLN A 227 -1.40 10.99 0.19
N ASN A 228 -1.46 12.16 0.85
CA ASN A 228 -0.35 12.62 1.70
C ASN A 228 -0.36 12.00 3.11
N ASN A 229 -1.50 11.49 3.57
CA ASN A 229 -1.75 10.98 4.92
C ASN A 229 -1.81 9.44 4.98
N PHE A 230 -1.69 8.75 3.85
CA PHE A 230 -1.59 7.30 3.69
C PHE A 230 -0.40 6.98 2.76
N ALA A 231 0.02 5.70 2.69
CA ALA A 231 1.15 5.27 1.86
C ALA A 231 0.71 4.54 0.56
N GLY A 232 -0.34 3.74 0.66
CA GLY A 232 -0.97 2.98 -0.42
C GLY A 232 -2.15 3.70 -1.08
N ALA A 233 -3.14 2.93 -1.53
CA ALA A 233 -4.26 3.45 -2.31
C ALA A 233 -5.40 4.06 -1.48
N ILE A 234 -6.20 4.88 -2.16
CA ILE A 234 -7.39 5.57 -1.66
C ILE A 234 -8.61 5.06 -2.44
N GLY A 235 -9.42 4.20 -1.83
CA GLY A 235 -10.61 3.60 -2.45
C GLY A 235 -11.90 4.38 -2.18
N TRP A 236 -12.70 4.66 -3.20
CA TRP A 236 -14.02 5.28 -3.05
C TRP A 236 -15.13 4.26 -3.28
N ASP A 237 -16.07 4.18 -2.34
CA ASP A 237 -17.17 3.21 -2.39
C ASP A 237 -18.42 3.74 -3.12
N ALA A 238 -19.18 2.81 -3.71
CA ALA A 238 -20.44 2.96 -4.43
C ALA A 238 -20.56 4.26 -5.27
N VAL A 239 -19.57 4.51 -6.12
CA VAL A 239 -19.36 5.83 -6.73
C VAL A 239 -20.51 6.24 -7.64
N ASN A 240 -21.02 5.33 -8.46
CA ASN A 240 -22.18 5.62 -9.31
C ASN A 240 -23.48 5.84 -8.50
N MET A 241 -23.58 5.31 -7.27
CA MET A 241 -24.74 5.52 -6.40
C MET A 241 -24.67 6.89 -5.70
N PHE A 242 -23.55 7.25 -5.07
CA PHE A 242 -23.46 8.51 -4.31
C PHE A 242 -23.54 9.76 -5.19
N PHE A 243 -23.24 9.66 -6.48
CA PHE A 243 -23.47 10.72 -7.47
C PHE A 243 -24.90 10.79 -8.00
N ALA A 244 -25.67 9.70 -7.95
CA ALA A 244 -27.00 9.62 -8.59
C ALA A 244 -28.01 10.70 -8.10
N PRO A 245 -28.07 11.08 -6.80
CA PRO A 245 -28.92 12.18 -6.33
C PRO A 245 -28.60 13.57 -6.93
N TYR A 246 -27.44 13.74 -7.55
CA TYR A 246 -27.01 14.98 -8.21
C TYR A 246 -27.29 14.98 -9.73
N LEU A 247 -27.82 13.88 -10.27
CA LEU A 247 -27.99 13.64 -11.72
C LEU A 247 -29.46 13.51 -12.16
N VAL A 248 -30.41 13.78 -11.26
CA VAL A 248 -31.84 13.83 -11.56
C VAL A 248 -32.12 14.86 -12.66
N GLY A 249 -32.68 14.41 -13.78
CA GLY A 249 -33.00 15.26 -14.93
C GLY A 249 -31.79 15.65 -15.80
N ALA A 250 -30.59 15.16 -15.52
CA ALA A 250 -29.43 15.34 -16.39
C ALA A 250 -29.63 14.61 -17.73
N SER A 251 -29.10 15.19 -18.82
CA SER A 251 -29.05 14.57 -20.14
C SER A 251 -27.91 13.55 -20.27
N ASP A 252 -28.02 12.61 -21.20
CA ASP A 252 -26.97 11.61 -21.48
C ASP A 252 -25.59 12.26 -21.77
N ARG A 253 -25.60 13.46 -22.36
CA ARG A 253 -24.39 14.28 -22.58
C ARG A 253 -23.74 14.72 -21.27
N GLU A 254 -24.53 15.06 -20.25
CA GLU A 254 -24.03 15.49 -18.94
C GLU A 254 -23.54 14.29 -18.12
N TYR A 255 -24.23 13.14 -18.16
CA TYR A 255 -23.72 11.87 -17.64
C TYR A 255 -22.35 11.53 -18.25
N LYS A 256 -22.24 11.58 -19.59
CA LYS A 256 -21.00 11.32 -20.33
C LYS A 256 -19.90 12.32 -20.00
N GLN A 257 -20.24 13.61 -19.90
CA GLN A 257 -19.26 14.66 -19.60
C GLN A 257 -18.71 14.55 -18.18
N LEU A 258 -19.55 14.22 -17.18
CA LEU A 258 -19.09 13.99 -15.81
C LEU A 258 -18.27 12.70 -15.70
N ALA A 259 -18.68 11.63 -16.39
CA ALA A 259 -17.92 10.38 -16.45
C ALA A 259 -16.51 10.59 -17.05
N GLN A 260 -16.42 11.41 -18.10
CA GLN A 260 -15.15 11.83 -18.69
C GLN A 260 -14.32 12.66 -17.71
N GLN A 261 -14.90 13.69 -17.06
CA GLN A 261 -14.20 14.49 -16.06
C GLN A 261 -13.64 13.61 -14.93
N LEU A 262 -14.46 12.68 -14.39
CA LEU A 262 -14.06 11.79 -13.31
C LEU A 262 -12.82 10.96 -13.69
N ILE A 263 -12.88 10.25 -14.80
CA ILE A 263 -11.79 9.35 -15.22
C ILE A 263 -10.54 10.15 -15.59
N PHE A 264 -10.68 11.26 -16.32
CA PHE A 264 -9.52 12.06 -16.75
C PHE A 264 -8.83 12.81 -15.60
N GLU A 265 -9.58 13.40 -14.65
CA GLU A 265 -9.01 14.08 -13.48
C GLU A 265 -8.26 13.09 -12.57
N PHE A 266 -8.85 11.92 -12.27
CA PHE A 266 -8.20 10.92 -11.42
C PHE A 266 -6.89 10.38 -12.01
N ASN A 267 -6.78 10.19 -13.33
CA ASN A 267 -5.49 9.86 -13.97
C ASN A 267 -4.48 11.02 -13.88
N GLN A 268 -4.94 12.28 -13.89
CA GLN A 268 -4.10 13.47 -13.90
C GLN A 268 -3.64 13.95 -12.51
N LEU A 269 -4.27 13.49 -11.42
CA LEU A 269 -3.83 13.77 -10.03
C LEU A 269 -2.33 13.50 -9.82
N ALA A 270 -1.79 12.47 -10.49
CA ALA A 270 -0.37 12.14 -10.48
C ALA A 270 0.55 13.31 -10.88
N GLY A 271 0.17 14.06 -11.93
CA GLY A 271 0.96 15.17 -12.45
C GLY A 271 0.99 16.38 -11.51
N GLY A 272 -0.01 16.53 -10.63
CA GLY A 272 -0.15 17.68 -9.75
C GLY A 272 0.81 17.73 -8.56
N ARG A 273 1.53 16.62 -8.25
CA ARG A 273 2.47 16.53 -7.12
C ARG A 273 3.78 15.76 -7.38
N GLY A 274 4.04 15.33 -8.61
CA GLY A 274 5.35 14.81 -9.06
C GLY A 274 5.77 13.43 -8.53
N GLY A 275 5.71 13.17 -7.22
CA GLY A 275 6.38 12.02 -6.60
C GLY A 275 5.84 10.64 -7.03
N GLN A 276 4.52 10.45 -6.99
CA GLN A 276 3.88 9.14 -7.18
C GLN A 276 2.44 9.30 -7.71
N VAL A 277 2.02 8.40 -8.61
CA VAL A 277 0.62 8.34 -9.09
C VAL A 277 -0.36 8.12 -7.92
N ALA A 278 -1.50 8.80 -7.96
CA ALA A 278 -2.60 8.60 -7.01
C ALA A 278 -3.26 7.23 -7.24
N PHE A 279 -2.79 6.20 -6.53
CA PHE A 279 -3.42 4.88 -6.50
C PHE A 279 -4.86 5.05 -6.01
N THR A 280 -5.83 4.92 -6.92
CA THR A 280 -7.24 5.22 -6.65
C THR A 280 -8.14 4.12 -7.17
N ASP A 281 -9.06 3.64 -6.33
CA ASP A 281 -10.04 2.62 -6.68
C ASP A 281 -11.45 3.20 -6.62
N ILE A 282 -12.34 2.76 -7.52
CA ILE A 282 -13.77 3.10 -7.46
C ILE A 282 -14.59 1.81 -7.47
N ASN A 283 -15.36 1.59 -6.41
CA ASN A 283 -16.31 0.49 -6.30
C ASN A 283 -17.61 0.90 -7.00
N LEU A 284 -18.13 0.01 -7.85
CA LEU A 284 -19.24 0.27 -8.77
C LEU A 284 -20.22 -0.91 -8.74
N TYR A 285 -21.51 -0.61 -8.65
CA TYR A 285 -22.60 -1.60 -8.53
C TYR A 285 -23.63 -1.34 -9.63
N TYR A 286 -24.16 -2.37 -10.28
CA TYR A 286 -25.18 -2.20 -11.33
C TYR A 286 -26.54 -1.86 -10.71
N GLU A 287 -26.99 -2.66 -9.76
CA GLU A 287 -28.08 -2.35 -8.85
C GLU A 287 -27.64 -1.37 -7.75
N ILE A 288 -28.61 -0.76 -7.07
CA ILE A 288 -28.38 -0.21 -5.73
C ILE A 288 -28.17 -1.38 -4.74
N PRO A 289 -26.98 -1.51 -4.10
CA PRO A 289 -26.67 -2.66 -3.26
C PRO A 289 -27.50 -2.65 -1.97
N ASN A 290 -27.82 -3.84 -1.45
CA ASN A 290 -28.82 -4.01 -0.38
C ASN A 290 -28.55 -3.17 0.88
N HIS A 291 -27.28 -3.03 1.28
CA HIS A 291 -26.89 -2.27 2.46
C HIS A 291 -27.07 -0.74 2.33
N PHE A 292 -27.28 -0.22 1.11
CA PHE A 292 -27.64 1.18 0.86
C PHE A 292 -29.06 1.38 0.31
N ARG A 293 -29.72 0.33 -0.20
CA ARG A 293 -31.01 0.39 -0.90
C ARG A 293 -32.09 1.20 -0.16
N ASP A 294 -32.24 0.94 1.14
CA ASP A 294 -33.25 1.60 1.99
C ASP A 294 -32.67 2.76 2.83
N VAL A 295 -31.44 3.18 2.55
CA VAL A 295 -30.76 4.27 3.28
C VAL A 295 -31.18 5.64 2.73
N PRO A 296 -31.55 6.63 3.58
CA PRO A 296 -31.88 7.98 3.14
C PRO A 296 -30.77 8.65 2.34
N ALA A 297 -31.08 9.06 1.12
CA ALA A 297 -30.10 9.59 0.18
C ALA A 297 -29.67 11.03 0.51
N ILE A 298 -28.37 11.26 0.58
CA ILE A 298 -27.75 12.59 0.65
C ILE A 298 -27.54 13.12 -0.77
N GLY A 299 -27.93 14.36 -1.00
CA GLY A 299 -27.82 15.04 -2.29
C GLY A 299 -27.35 16.50 -2.17
N PRO A 300 -27.68 17.36 -3.17
CA PRO A 300 -27.26 18.75 -3.24
C PRO A 300 -27.36 19.54 -1.92
N GLY A 301 -26.24 20.17 -1.54
CA GLY A 301 -26.11 20.91 -0.28
C GLY A 301 -25.90 20.05 0.96
N GLY A 302 -25.56 18.76 0.80
CA GLY A 302 -25.33 17.82 1.92
C GLY A 302 -26.60 17.44 2.68
N GLN A 303 -27.77 17.76 2.11
CA GLN A 303 -29.07 17.51 2.71
C GLN A 303 -29.59 16.13 2.34
N PHE A 304 -30.44 15.56 3.20
CA PHE A 304 -31.27 14.42 2.81
C PHE A 304 -32.31 14.87 1.78
N THR A 305 -32.48 14.08 0.73
CA THR A 305 -33.36 14.40 -0.40
C THR A 305 -34.84 14.10 -0.15
N GLY A 306 -35.16 13.42 0.97
CA GLY A 306 -36.49 12.87 1.24
C GLY A 306 -36.76 11.51 0.58
N LYS A 307 -35.77 10.95 -0.13
CA LYS A 307 -35.80 9.64 -0.81
C LYS A 307 -34.76 8.68 -0.25
N THR A 308 -34.87 7.38 -0.55
CA THR A 308 -33.78 6.41 -0.33
C THR A 308 -32.83 6.33 -1.54
N TYR A 309 -31.62 5.76 -1.39
CA TYR A 309 -30.74 5.52 -2.55
C TYR A 309 -31.35 4.56 -3.58
N GLY A 310 -32.21 3.63 -3.16
CA GLY A 310 -32.98 2.74 -4.05
C GLY A 310 -33.84 3.48 -5.08
N GLU A 311 -34.30 4.69 -4.77
CA GLU A 311 -35.09 5.52 -5.69
C GLU A 311 -34.27 6.24 -6.77
N TYR A 312 -32.94 6.09 -6.77
CA TYR A 312 -32.00 6.67 -7.74
C TYR A 312 -31.34 5.61 -8.63
N ASP A 313 -31.89 4.40 -8.68
CA ASP A 313 -31.40 3.28 -9.50
C ASP A 313 -31.22 3.65 -10.99
N SER A 314 -32.15 4.42 -11.56
CA SER A 314 -32.07 4.84 -12.98
C SER A 314 -30.91 5.79 -13.24
N GLU A 315 -30.76 6.83 -12.42
CA GLU A 315 -29.66 7.79 -12.46
C GLU A 315 -28.31 7.08 -12.24
N SER A 316 -28.27 6.12 -11.32
CA SER A 316 -27.07 5.35 -11.00
C SER A 316 -26.62 4.44 -12.15
N LYS A 317 -27.55 3.68 -12.75
CA LYS A 317 -27.29 2.82 -13.91
C LYS A 317 -26.87 3.62 -15.16
N LYS A 318 -27.46 4.80 -15.39
CA LYS A 318 -27.05 5.72 -16.47
C LYS A 318 -25.62 6.22 -16.29
N PHE A 319 -25.26 6.67 -15.08
CA PHE A 319 -23.91 7.15 -14.80
C PHE A 319 -22.87 6.03 -14.89
N LEU A 320 -23.21 4.83 -14.41
CA LEU A 320 -22.36 3.64 -14.55
C LEU A 320 -22.10 3.27 -16.03
N LYS A 321 -23.14 3.25 -16.86
CA LYS A 321 -22.99 3.02 -18.31
C LYS A 321 -22.07 4.06 -18.95
N ALA A 322 -22.27 5.35 -18.64
CA ALA A 322 -21.43 6.43 -19.14
C ALA A 322 -19.94 6.29 -18.73
N LEU A 323 -19.65 5.86 -17.49
CA LEU A 323 -18.30 5.55 -17.03
C LEU A 323 -17.66 4.43 -17.86
N PHE A 324 -18.36 3.30 -18.04
CA PHE A 324 -17.85 2.17 -18.81
C PHE A 324 -17.64 2.49 -20.29
N GLU A 325 -18.48 3.33 -20.89
CA GLU A 325 -18.26 3.81 -22.25
C GLU A 325 -17.03 4.74 -22.37
N VAL A 326 -16.71 5.55 -21.35
CA VAL A 326 -15.45 6.33 -21.34
C VAL A 326 -14.23 5.42 -21.17
N TYR A 327 -14.28 4.42 -20.29
CA TYR A 327 -13.20 3.42 -20.22
C TYR A 327 -13.01 2.69 -21.56
N LEU A 328 -14.09 2.41 -22.30
CA LEU A 328 -14.04 1.78 -23.62
C LEU A 328 -13.38 2.67 -24.70
N GLU A 329 -13.51 3.98 -24.61
CA GLU A 329 -12.80 4.94 -25.48
C GLU A 329 -11.30 4.92 -25.17
N GLY A 330 -10.92 5.05 -23.89
CA GLY A 330 -9.53 5.21 -23.45
C GLY A 330 -9.04 6.66 -23.53
N ASP A 331 -7.73 6.87 -23.42
CA ASP A 331 -7.13 8.20 -23.53
C ASP A 331 -7.18 8.77 -24.97
N SER A 332 -6.62 9.97 -25.18
CA SER A 332 -6.55 10.62 -26.50
C SER A 332 -5.75 9.87 -27.58
N ARG A 333 -5.09 8.76 -27.23
CA ARG A 333 -4.35 7.84 -28.11
C ARG A 333 -4.99 6.45 -28.16
N GLY A 334 -6.12 6.26 -27.48
CA GLY A 334 -6.80 4.97 -27.30
C GLY A 334 -6.16 4.05 -26.26
N GLN A 335 -5.19 4.52 -25.46
CA GLN A 335 -4.56 3.76 -24.38
C GLN A 335 -5.59 3.38 -23.31
N PRO A 336 -5.51 2.19 -22.67
CA PRO A 336 -6.21 1.97 -21.40
C PRO A 336 -5.79 3.00 -20.34
N PHE A 337 -6.76 3.43 -19.54
CA PHE A 337 -6.51 4.23 -18.33
C PHE A 337 -5.87 3.36 -17.26
N PHE A 338 -4.96 3.92 -16.45
CA PHE A 338 -4.31 3.16 -15.37
C PHE A 338 -5.12 3.25 -14.08
N PHE A 339 -5.76 4.40 -13.85
CA PHE A 339 -6.61 4.71 -12.71
C PHE A 339 -7.90 5.44 -13.17
N PRO A 340 -8.85 5.74 -12.27
CA PRO A 340 -9.09 4.93 -11.08
C PRO A 340 -9.47 3.51 -11.51
N LYS A 341 -9.19 2.50 -10.68
CA LYS A 341 -9.55 1.10 -11.02
C LYS A 341 -11.07 0.93 -10.95
N PRO A 342 -11.79 0.55 -12.02
CA PRO A 342 -13.22 0.28 -11.96
C PRO A 342 -13.46 -1.14 -11.43
N LEU A 343 -13.81 -1.24 -10.15
CA LEU A 343 -14.17 -2.48 -9.49
C LEU A 343 -15.68 -2.65 -9.64
N LEU A 344 -16.11 -3.52 -10.55
CA LEU A 344 -17.51 -3.86 -10.74
C LEU A 344 -17.88 -5.02 -9.82
N HIS A 345 -18.85 -4.78 -8.94
CA HIS A 345 -19.39 -5.79 -8.05
C HIS A 345 -20.45 -6.63 -8.78
N ILE A 346 -20.25 -7.94 -8.75
CA ILE A 346 -21.13 -8.96 -9.27
C ILE A 346 -21.75 -9.64 -8.05
N THR A 347 -22.99 -9.27 -7.75
CA THR A 347 -23.72 -9.74 -6.57
C THR A 347 -24.78 -10.78 -6.96
N ASP A 348 -25.35 -11.47 -5.97
CA ASP A 348 -26.53 -12.33 -6.17
C ASP A 348 -27.79 -11.58 -6.66
N TYR A 349 -27.78 -10.24 -6.70
CA TYR A 349 -28.87 -9.40 -7.21
C TYR A 349 -28.60 -8.81 -8.59
N PHE A 350 -27.34 -8.66 -8.99
CA PHE A 350 -26.92 -8.22 -10.34
C PHE A 350 -27.70 -8.97 -11.44
N PHE A 351 -27.74 -10.30 -11.37
CA PHE A 351 -28.41 -11.18 -12.34
C PHE A 351 -29.95 -11.17 -12.28
N LYS A 352 -30.56 -10.33 -11.43
CA LYS A 352 -32.02 -10.18 -11.28
C LYS A 352 -32.53 -8.84 -11.83
N GLU A 353 -31.64 -7.88 -12.08
CA GLU A 353 -32.00 -6.53 -12.53
C GLU A 353 -32.30 -6.46 -14.03
N HIS A 354 -33.33 -5.70 -14.42
CA HIS A 354 -33.66 -5.52 -15.84
C HIS A 354 -32.51 -4.81 -16.59
N GLY A 355 -31.89 -5.52 -17.54
CA GLY A 355 -30.82 -5.01 -18.41
C GLY A 355 -29.40 -5.44 -18.01
N TRP A 356 -29.25 -6.33 -17.01
CA TRP A 356 -27.93 -6.80 -16.57
C TRP A 356 -27.09 -7.42 -17.69
N GLU A 357 -27.72 -8.10 -18.65
CA GLU A 357 -27.04 -8.76 -19.79
C GLU A 357 -26.32 -7.74 -20.69
N GLU A 358 -27.00 -6.65 -21.08
CA GLU A 358 -26.41 -5.58 -21.91
C GLU A 358 -25.24 -4.90 -21.18
N PHE A 359 -25.41 -4.65 -19.88
CA PHE A 359 -24.40 -4.00 -19.08
C PHE A 359 -23.19 -4.92 -18.81
N LEU A 360 -23.41 -6.21 -18.56
CA LEU A 360 -22.32 -7.18 -18.41
C LEU A 360 -21.55 -7.33 -19.73
N GLU A 361 -22.23 -7.39 -20.88
CA GLU A 361 -21.55 -7.41 -22.18
C GLU A 361 -20.70 -6.14 -22.40
N LEU A 362 -21.19 -4.96 -22.00
CA LEU A 362 -20.39 -3.72 -22.01
C LEU A 362 -19.16 -3.81 -21.07
N ALA A 363 -19.33 -4.30 -19.84
CA ALA A 363 -18.26 -4.43 -18.86
C ALA A 363 -17.20 -5.46 -19.28
N CYS A 364 -17.62 -6.57 -19.89
CA CYS A 364 -16.77 -7.58 -20.50
C CYS A 364 -16.11 -7.06 -21.79
N ARG A 365 -16.77 -6.19 -22.56
CA ARG A 365 -16.14 -5.52 -23.71
C ARG A 365 -15.03 -4.56 -23.28
N VAL A 366 -15.19 -3.82 -22.19
CA VAL A 366 -14.11 -3.02 -21.58
C VAL A 366 -12.96 -3.92 -21.09
N ALA A 367 -13.27 -5.08 -20.50
CA ALA A 367 -12.27 -6.06 -20.09
C ALA A 367 -11.50 -6.69 -21.28
N SER A 368 -12.17 -6.97 -22.39
CA SER A 368 -11.53 -7.49 -23.60
C SER A 368 -10.70 -6.43 -24.33
N GLU A 369 -11.27 -5.24 -24.58
CA GLU A 369 -10.62 -4.19 -25.38
C GLU A 369 -9.46 -3.51 -24.66
N LYS A 370 -9.65 -3.19 -23.37
CA LYS A 370 -8.74 -2.36 -22.57
C LYS A 370 -8.18 -3.06 -21.34
N GLY A 371 -8.84 -4.12 -20.88
CA GLY A 371 -8.51 -4.80 -19.62
C GLY A 371 -8.98 -4.08 -18.36
N ASN A 372 -9.62 -2.91 -18.46
CA ASN A 372 -9.81 -2.02 -17.31
C ASN A 372 -10.66 -2.61 -16.18
N THR A 373 -11.71 -3.37 -16.50
CA THR A 373 -12.65 -3.95 -15.52
C THR A 373 -11.99 -4.96 -14.58
N TYR A 374 -12.26 -4.82 -13.29
CA TYR A 374 -12.04 -5.86 -12.27
C TYR A 374 -13.42 -6.34 -11.81
N PHE A 375 -13.64 -7.64 -11.76
CA PHE A 375 -14.90 -8.22 -11.32
C PHE A 375 -14.73 -8.71 -9.88
N VAL A 376 -15.47 -8.12 -8.94
CA VAL A 376 -15.54 -8.50 -7.52
C VAL A 376 -16.78 -9.35 -7.31
N PHE A 377 -16.67 -10.46 -6.58
CA PHE A 377 -17.77 -11.43 -6.44
C PHE A 377 -18.37 -11.45 -5.02
N ASP A 378 -19.56 -10.88 -4.90
CA ASP A 378 -20.28 -10.64 -3.64
C ASP A 378 -21.39 -11.68 -3.49
N ARG A 379 -21.01 -12.83 -2.91
CA ARG A 379 -21.86 -14.03 -2.77
C ARG A 379 -22.50 -14.10 -1.37
N GLY A 380 -23.67 -14.74 -1.28
CA GLY A 380 -24.35 -15.04 -0.01
C GLY A 380 -24.93 -13.80 0.70
N GLY A 381 -25.08 -12.69 -0.01
CA GLY A 381 -25.48 -11.41 0.58
C GLY A 381 -24.39 -10.69 1.40
N VAL A 382 -23.17 -11.22 1.44
CA VAL A 382 -22.02 -10.56 2.08
C VAL A 382 -21.62 -9.34 1.23
N ALA A 383 -21.76 -8.16 1.81
CA ALA A 383 -21.26 -6.93 1.21
C ALA A 383 -19.74 -6.83 1.39
N LYS A 384 -19.03 -6.43 0.32
CA LYS A 384 -17.58 -6.24 0.32
C LYS A 384 -17.24 -4.82 -0.08
N LEU A 385 -16.42 -4.14 0.72
CA LEU A 385 -15.88 -2.83 0.37
C LEU A 385 -14.41 -2.96 0.01
N SER A 386 -14.03 -2.57 -1.21
CA SER A 386 -12.63 -2.57 -1.61
C SER A 386 -11.94 -1.25 -1.27
N GLU A 387 -10.90 -1.33 -0.46
CA GLU A 387 -10.12 -0.18 0.03
C GLU A 387 -8.93 0.15 -0.86
N CYS A 388 -8.17 -0.86 -1.32
CA CYS A 388 -6.84 -0.61 -1.90
C CYS A 388 -6.24 -1.78 -2.70
N CYS A 389 -6.03 -1.59 -4.01
CA CYS A 389 -5.34 -2.51 -4.92
C CYS A 389 -6.03 -3.87 -5.11
N ARG A 390 -6.01 -4.70 -4.07
CA ARG A 390 -6.71 -6.00 -3.91
C ARG A 390 -7.55 -6.05 -2.63
N LEU A 391 -7.29 -5.14 -1.67
CA LEU A 391 -7.89 -5.12 -0.34
C LEU A 391 -9.40 -4.96 -0.43
N SER A 392 -10.09 -5.97 0.06
CA SER A 392 -11.55 -6.07 0.09
C SER A 392 -11.94 -6.70 1.42
N PHE A 393 -12.77 -5.99 2.19
CA PHE A 393 -13.23 -6.44 3.49
C PHE A 393 -14.71 -6.79 3.44
N GLU A 394 -15.04 -7.95 3.99
CA GLU A 394 -16.41 -8.34 4.31
C GLU A 394 -16.93 -7.43 5.43
N LEU A 395 -18.06 -6.77 5.20
CA LEU A 395 -18.68 -5.88 6.17
C LEU A 395 -19.27 -6.72 7.32
N SER A 396 -18.89 -6.39 8.55
CA SER A 396 -19.47 -7.02 9.74
C SER A 396 -20.94 -6.60 9.94
N GLU A 397 -21.65 -7.27 10.85
CA GLU A 397 -22.97 -6.80 11.25
C GLU A 397 -22.98 -5.36 11.78
N GLU A 398 -21.89 -4.89 12.38
CA GLU A 398 -21.78 -3.51 12.86
C GLU A 398 -21.63 -2.55 11.68
N ASP A 399 -20.78 -2.88 10.71
CA ASP A 399 -20.56 -2.09 9.50
C ASP A 399 -21.85 -1.99 8.64
N LEU A 400 -22.62 -3.08 8.57
CA LEU A 400 -23.94 -3.09 7.93
C LEU A 400 -24.97 -2.21 8.67
N LYS A 401 -24.89 -2.11 10.00
CA LYS A 401 -25.72 -1.17 10.79
C LYS A 401 -25.25 0.29 10.59
N GLU A 402 -23.95 0.50 10.40
CA GLU A 402 -23.37 1.81 10.07
C GLU A 402 -23.60 2.25 8.63
N ALA A 403 -23.97 1.36 7.70
CA ALA A 403 -24.34 1.71 6.33
C ALA A 403 -25.56 2.66 6.25
N HIS A 404 -26.44 2.66 7.26
CA HIS A 404 -27.50 3.67 7.43
C HIS A 404 -26.98 5.09 7.73
N GLN A 405 -25.70 5.23 8.09
CA GLN A 405 -24.98 6.50 8.26
C GLN A 405 -23.74 6.49 7.35
N PRO A 406 -23.89 6.48 6.00
CA PRO A 406 -22.82 6.10 5.08
C PRO A 406 -21.55 6.96 5.18
N TRP A 407 -21.64 8.18 5.74
CA TRP A 407 -20.47 9.01 6.04
C TRP A 407 -19.52 8.41 7.10
N LYS A 408 -19.98 7.46 7.93
CA LYS A 408 -19.17 6.68 8.89
C LYS A 408 -18.39 5.53 8.26
N MET A 409 -18.72 5.14 7.03
CA MET A 409 -17.98 4.12 6.27
C MET A 409 -16.64 4.70 5.80
N ARG A 410 -15.69 4.73 6.73
CA ARG A 410 -14.30 5.19 6.60
C ARG A 410 -13.40 4.12 7.22
N TYR A 411 -12.79 3.31 6.37
CA TYR A 411 -11.99 2.15 6.76
C TYR A 411 -10.50 2.39 6.46
N CYS A 412 -9.65 1.57 7.06
CA CYS A 412 -8.21 1.72 6.97
C CYS A 412 -7.49 0.41 7.30
N ALA A 413 -6.46 0.10 6.52
CA ALA A 413 -5.37 -0.76 6.99
C ALA A 413 -4.21 0.09 7.53
N LEU A 414 -3.69 -0.25 8.71
CA LEU A 414 -2.63 0.50 9.39
C LEU A 414 -1.23 0.10 8.91
N GLN A 415 -1.04 -1.18 8.56
CA GLN A 415 0.22 -1.77 8.12
C GLN A 415 0.00 -3.10 7.40
N ASN A 416 0.90 -3.42 6.46
CA ASN A 416 1.12 -4.76 5.92
C ASN A 416 2.47 -5.33 6.39
N VAL A 417 2.50 -6.59 6.81
CA VAL A 417 3.71 -7.36 7.12
C VAL A 417 3.64 -8.73 6.42
N THR A 418 4.49 -8.97 5.43
CA THR A 418 4.50 -10.22 4.67
C THR A 418 5.53 -11.22 5.21
N ILE A 419 5.15 -12.50 5.30
CA ILE A 419 6.03 -13.61 5.74
C ILE A 419 6.64 -14.34 4.53
N ASN A 420 7.92 -14.73 4.63
CA ASN A 420 8.65 -15.47 3.59
C ASN A 420 8.48 -16.98 3.72
N LEU A 421 7.37 -17.55 3.23
CA LEU A 421 7.07 -18.98 3.38
C LEU A 421 8.11 -19.94 2.75
N PRO A 422 8.69 -19.68 1.56
CA PRO A 422 9.80 -20.49 1.02
C PRO A 422 10.97 -20.64 2.00
N ARG A 423 11.34 -19.57 2.72
CA ARG A 423 12.39 -19.62 3.74
C ARG A 423 12.02 -20.49 4.94
N LEU A 424 10.76 -20.53 5.34
CA LEU A 424 10.33 -21.38 6.45
C LEU A 424 10.46 -22.86 6.06
N ALA A 425 10.14 -23.21 4.81
CA ALA A 425 10.36 -24.56 4.27
C ALA A 425 11.85 -24.93 4.14
N TYR A 426 12.74 -24.00 3.74
CA TYR A 426 14.20 -24.28 3.77
C TYR A 426 14.68 -24.59 5.20
N ARG A 427 14.16 -23.88 6.19
CA ARG A 427 14.54 -24.04 7.60
C ARG A 427 13.97 -25.28 8.27
N SER A 428 12.77 -25.72 7.89
CA SER A 428 12.17 -26.95 8.40
C SER A 428 12.83 -28.22 7.85
N LYS A 429 13.59 -28.12 6.74
CA LYS A 429 14.31 -29.23 6.10
C LYS A 429 13.39 -30.40 5.68
N GLY A 430 12.13 -30.10 5.37
CA GLY A 430 11.11 -31.08 4.99
C GLY A 430 10.27 -31.62 6.15
N ASP A 431 10.56 -31.23 7.40
CA ASP A 431 9.72 -31.55 8.55
C ASP A 431 8.47 -30.65 8.58
N GLN A 432 7.27 -31.24 8.67
CA GLN A 432 6.01 -30.49 8.63
C GLN A 432 5.68 -29.83 9.97
N ASP A 433 5.97 -30.47 11.10
CA ASP A 433 5.69 -29.90 12.42
C ASP A 433 6.57 -28.66 12.65
N VAL A 434 7.87 -28.76 12.29
CA VAL A 434 8.80 -27.62 12.33
C VAL A 434 8.39 -26.49 11.36
N LEU A 435 7.74 -26.80 10.23
CA LEU A 435 7.19 -25.76 9.35
C LEU A 435 6.05 -24.99 10.03
N PHE A 436 5.12 -25.68 10.70
CA PHE A 436 4.02 -25.02 11.40
C PHE A 436 4.51 -24.21 12.61
N ASP A 437 5.46 -24.71 13.40
CA ASP A 437 6.12 -23.95 14.48
C ASP A 437 6.79 -22.67 13.96
N LEU A 438 7.49 -22.75 12.83
CA LEU A 438 8.11 -21.59 12.18
C LEU A 438 7.06 -20.60 11.66
N VAL A 439 5.94 -21.08 11.10
CA VAL A 439 4.83 -20.21 10.69
C VAL A 439 4.26 -19.48 11.91
N ASP A 440 3.99 -20.17 13.01
CA ASP A 440 3.48 -19.56 14.24
C ASP A 440 4.41 -18.48 14.78
N GLN A 441 5.71 -18.78 14.88
CA GLN A 441 6.75 -17.85 15.34
C GLN A 441 6.76 -16.55 14.53
N TYR A 442 6.64 -16.62 13.20
CA TYR A 442 6.65 -15.43 12.34
C TYR A 442 5.29 -14.74 12.23
N MET A 443 4.17 -15.42 12.50
CA MET A 443 2.86 -14.78 12.72
C MET A 443 2.87 -13.93 14.01
N GLU A 444 3.37 -14.49 15.12
CA GLU A 444 3.55 -13.78 16.40
C GLU A 444 4.48 -12.55 16.24
N LEU A 445 5.60 -12.70 15.52
CA LEU A 445 6.52 -11.59 15.25
C LEU A 445 5.89 -10.50 14.36
N SER A 446 5.00 -10.87 13.43
CA SER A 446 4.26 -9.92 12.58
C SER A 446 3.21 -9.15 13.38
N ALA A 447 2.48 -9.81 14.28
CA ALA A 447 1.58 -9.15 15.23
C ALA A 447 2.33 -8.19 16.19
N LYS A 448 3.52 -8.58 16.66
CA LYS A 448 4.40 -7.69 17.44
C LYS A 448 4.79 -6.44 16.65
N ALA A 449 5.16 -6.58 15.37
CA ALA A 449 5.45 -5.46 14.49
C ALA A 449 4.23 -4.54 14.29
N HIS A 450 3.03 -5.11 14.11
CA HIS A 450 1.79 -4.35 14.03
C HIS A 450 1.54 -3.50 15.27
N MET A 451 1.73 -4.06 16.47
CA MET A 451 1.51 -3.31 17.73
C MET A 451 2.56 -2.21 17.93
N GLN A 452 3.80 -2.40 17.45
CA GLN A 452 4.84 -1.37 17.45
C GLN A 452 4.48 -0.18 16.54
N LYS A 453 4.07 -0.44 15.28
CA LYS A 453 3.60 0.66 14.41
C LYS A 453 2.31 1.29 14.96
N ARG A 454 1.40 0.51 15.56
CA ARG A 454 0.17 1.03 16.18
C ARG A 454 0.47 2.00 17.33
N ALA A 455 1.43 1.68 18.20
CA ALA A 455 1.87 2.60 19.26
C ALA A 455 2.42 3.91 18.67
N PHE A 456 3.36 3.81 17.72
CA PHE A 456 4.00 4.98 17.08
C PHE A 456 2.99 5.89 16.34
N ILE A 457 2.05 5.33 15.58
CA ILE A 457 0.99 6.13 14.95
C ILE A 457 0.06 6.78 16.00
N LYS A 458 -0.23 6.10 17.11
CA LYS A 458 -1.05 6.65 18.20
C LYS A 458 -0.38 7.86 18.87
N GLU A 459 0.93 7.83 19.05
CA GLU A 459 1.71 8.98 19.53
C GLU A 459 1.60 10.17 18.58
N ILE A 460 1.77 9.95 17.26
CA ILE A 460 1.63 11.01 16.25
C ILE A 460 0.20 11.59 16.22
N LEU A 461 -0.82 10.74 16.31
CA LEU A 461 -2.23 11.16 16.35
C LEU A 461 -2.57 11.94 17.64
N SER A 462 -1.87 11.68 18.76
CA SER A 462 -2.10 12.39 20.04
C SER A 462 -1.80 13.90 19.97
N LEU A 463 -1.02 14.34 18.98
CA LEU A 463 -0.78 15.75 18.66
C LEU A 463 -2.03 16.44 18.06
N GLY A 464 -3.05 15.66 17.70
CA GLY A 464 -4.37 16.13 17.30
C GLY A 464 -4.36 17.07 16.09
N LYS A 465 -5.18 18.11 16.14
CA LYS A 465 -5.36 19.10 15.05
C LYS A 465 -4.14 20.00 14.80
N LYS A 466 -3.06 19.87 15.59
CA LYS A 466 -1.75 20.50 15.37
C LYS A 466 -0.67 19.52 14.91
N GLY A 467 -0.95 18.22 14.88
CA GLY A 467 -0.01 17.17 14.45
C GLY A 467 0.13 17.06 12.92
N PRO A 468 1.13 16.31 12.43
CA PRO A 468 1.33 16.10 11.01
C PRO A 468 0.19 15.28 10.36
N LEU A 469 -0.50 14.44 11.14
CA LEU A 469 -1.71 13.71 10.72
C LEU A 469 -3.01 14.47 11.06
N SER A 470 -2.97 15.80 11.24
CA SER A 470 -4.12 16.61 11.65
C SER A 470 -5.36 16.50 10.75
N ALA A 471 -5.18 16.18 9.47
CA ALA A 471 -6.28 15.89 8.54
C ALA A 471 -7.05 14.60 8.91
N LEU A 472 -6.38 13.61 9.50
CA LEU A 472 -6.99 12.38 10.01
C LEU A 472 -7.68 12.58 11.38
N CYS A 473 -7.30 13.64 12.10
CA CYS A 473 -7.89 14.07 13.38
C CYS A 473 -9.02 15.11 13.21
N VAL A 474 -9.56 15.27 12.00
CA VAL A 474 -10.80 16.03 11.75
C VAL A 474 -11.99 15.23 12.27
N ASP A 475 -12.95 15.91 12.88
CA ASP A 475 -14.20 15.34 13.41
C ASP A 475 -15.37 16.20 12.94
N HIS A 476 -16.37 15.55 12.33
CA HIS A 476 -17.65 16.11 11.90
C HIS A 476 -18.85 15.23 12.30
N ASP A 477 -18.62 14.10 12.99
CA ASP A 477 -19.63 13.08 13.29
C ASP A 477 -19.44 12.34 14.64
N GLY A 478 -18.64 12.92 15.54
CA GLY A 478 -18.32 12.40 16.87
C GLY A 478 -17.08 11.52 16.92
N GLU A 479 -16.38 11.35 15.80
CA GLU A 479 -15.23 10.48 15.62
C GLU A 479 -14.18 11.15 14.74
N GLY A 480 -12.92 10.75 14.88
CA GLY A 480 -11.86 11.14 13.95
C GLY A 480 -12.14 10.63 12.53
N TYR A 481 -11.61 11.32 11.52
CA TYR A 481 -11.70 10.86 10.13
C TYR A 481 -11.08 9.46 9.98
N LEU A 482 -9.88 9.27 10.54
CA LEU A 482 -9.31 7.94 10.76
C LEU A 482 -9.96 7.31 12.01
N ARG A 483 -10.78 6.27 11.77
CA ARG A 483 -11.43 5.47 12.82
C ARG A 483 -10.43 4.47 13.40
N PHE A 484 -9.43 4.98 14.13
CA PHE A 484 -8.19 4.28 14.49
C PHE A 484 -8.37 2.93 15.20
N ASP A 485 -9.42 2.76 16.00
CA ASP A 485 -9.72 1.51 16.71
C ASP A 485 -10.49 0.48 15.87
N LYS A 486 -11.05 0.87 14.71
CA LYS A 486 -11.55 -0.05 13.67
C LYS A 486 -10.49 -0.44 12.62
N ALA A 487 -9.26 0.09 12.71
CA ALA A 487 -8.22 -0.11 11.69
C ALA A 487 -7.71 -1.58 11.64
N SER A 488 -7.63 -2.11 10.43
CA SER A 488 -7.13 -3.46 10.11
C SER A 488 -5.60 -3.53 10.12
N HIS A 489 -5.06 -4.70 10.43
CA HIS A 489 -3.64 -5.02 10.35
C HIS A 489 -3.48 -6.25 9.46
N LEU A 490 -2.59 -6.19 8.48
CA LEU A 490 -2.52 -7.14 7.37
C LEU A 490 -1.28 -8.03 7.50
N ILE A 491 -1.49 -9.34 7.59
CA ILE A 491 -0.41 -10.32 7.50
C ILE A 491 -0.40 -10.89 6.08
N GLY A 492 0.61 -10.51 5.30
CA GLY A 492 0.74 -10.88 3.90
C GLY A 492 1.36 -12.25 3.69
N ILE A 493 0.85 -13.01 2.73
CA ILE A 493 1.42 -14.29 2.28
C ILE A 493 2.42 -14.06 1.13
N LEU A 494 3.46 -14.90 1.01
CA LEU A 494 4.28 -14.98 -0.22
C LEU A 494 4.84 -16.37 -0.48
N GLY A 495 4.84 -16.80 -1.76
CA GLY A 495 5.59 -17.97 -2.21
C GLY A 495 5.03 -19.32 -1.78
N VAL A 496 3.72 -19.48 -1.62
CA VAL A 496 3.12 -20.79 -1.25
C VAL A 496 3.51 -21.89 -2.25
N ASN A 497 3.56 -21.57 -3.55
CA ASN A 497 3.98 -22.50 -4.60
C ASN A 497 5.41 -23.04 -4.38
N GLU A 498 6.36 -22.18 -4.01
CA GLU A 498 7.74 -22.59 -3.75
C GLU A 498 7.90 -23.24 -2.36
N MET A 499 7.12 -22.82 -1.36
CA MET A 499 7.06 -23.48 -0.05
C MET A 499 6.65 -24.96 -0.19
N VAL A 500 5.54 -25.26 -0.89
CA VAL A 500 5.10 -26.66 -1.07
C VAL A 500 6.07 -27.45 -1.95
N GLN A 501 6.70 -26.80 -2.95
CA GLN A 501 7.71 -27.43 -3.79
C GLN A 501 8.96 -27.86 -3.01
N VAL A 502 9.37 -27.09 -1.99
CA VAL A 502 10.45 -27.50 -1.06
C VAL A 502 10.02 -28.66 -0.16
N MET A 503 8.80 -28.65 0.34
CA MET A 503 8.30 -29.65 1.29
C MET A 503 7.95 -31.00 0.67
N THR A 504 7.47 -31.01 -0.57
CA THR A 504 6.89 -32.21 -1.22
C THR A 504 7.60 -32.62 -2.52
N GLY A 505 8.51 -31.78 -3.03
CA GLY A 505 9.06 -31.89 -4.38
C GLY A 505 8.13 -31.42 -5.51
N HIS A 506 6.86 -31.13 -5.22
CA HIS A 506 5.81 -30.83 -6.20
C HIS A 506 5.21 -29.43 -5.99
N GLN A 507 4.89 -28.75 -7.08
CA GLN A 507 4.17 -27.47 -7.08
C GLN A 507 2.66 -27.67 -6.83
N LEU A 508 1.95 -26.58 -6.51
CA LEU A 508 0.52 -26.59 -6.15
C LEU A 508 -0.43 -27.24 -7.16
N HIS A 509 -0.01 -27.39 -8.42
CA HIS A 509 -0.78 -27.94 -9.54
C HIS A 509 -0.25 -29.29 -10.03
N GLU A 510 0.80 -29.83 -9.41
CA GLU A 510 1.48 -31.07 -9.82
C GLU A 510 1.05 -32.27 -8.96
N ASP A 511 0.71 -32.04 -7.69
CA ASP A 511 0.24 -33.06 -6.75
C ASP A 511 -0.86 -32.53 -5.83
N LYS A 512 -1.80 -33.40 -5.45
CA LYS A 512 -2.88 -33.06 -4.51
C LYS A 512 -2.36 -32.89 -3.09
N GLY A 513 -1.37 -33.66 -2.65
CA GLY A 513 -0.75 -33.50 -1.33
C GLY A 513 -0.04 -32.14 -1.19
N ALA A 514 0.61 -31.67 -2.25
CA ALA A 514 1.16 -30.32 -2.31
C ALA A 514 0.07 -29.22 -2.21
N LEU A 515 -1.06 -29.38 -2.91
CA LEU A 515 -2.20 -28.46 -2.79
C LEU A 515 -2.83 -28.48 -1.39
N ASP A 516 -3.13 -29.66 -0.86
CA ASP A 516 -3.72 -29.88 0.46
C ASP A 516 -2.82 -29.28 1.57
N LEU A 517 -1.49 -29.42 1.47
CA LEU A 517 -0.53 -28.78 2.37
C LEU A 517 -0.54 -27.25 2.25
N GLY A 518 -0.58 -26.72 1.02
CA GLY A 518 -0.67 -25.28 0.79
C GLY A 518 -1.92 -24.66 1.42
N LEU A 519 -3.07 -25.33 1.25
CA LEU A 519 -4.35 -24.95 1.85
C LEU A 519 -4.30 -25.06 3.39
N ALA A 520 -3.69 -26.12 3.94
CA ALA A 520 -3.55 -26.30 5.38
C ALA A 520 -2.71 -25.20 6.04
N VAL A 521 -1.58 -24.80 5.43
CA VAL A 521 -0.75 -23.68 5.94
C VAL A 521 -1.52 -22.36 5.89
N VAL A 522 -2.20 -22.05 4.77
CA VAL A 522 -2.99 -20.81 4.67
C VAL A 522 -4.17 -20.80 5.65
N LYS A 523 -4.84 -21.93 5.89
CA LYS A 523 -5.91 -22.04 6.90
C LYS A 523 -5.38 -21.88 8.32
N TYR A 524 -4.22 -22.45 8.63
CA TYR A 524 -3.56 -22.25 9.93
C TYR A 524 -3.21 -20.77 10.17
N MET A 525 -2.66 -20.08 9.16
CA MET A 525 -2.38 -18.65 9.23
C MET A 525 -3.66 -17.82 9.42
N GLU A 526 -4.80 -18.21 8.85
CA GLU A 526 -6.08 -17.52 9.01
C GLU A 526 -6.64 -17.69 10.44
N ILE A 527 -6.64 -18.91 10.97
CA ILE A 527 -7.02 -19.19 12.37
C ILE A 527 -6.09 -18.44 13.34
N LYS A 528 -4.79 -18.39 13.05
CA LYS A 528 -3.81 -17.68 13.87
C LYS A 528 -4.02 -16.16 13.82
N CYS A 529 -4.43 -15.59 12.68
CA CYS A 529 -4.88 -14.18 12.61
C CYS A 529 -6.05 -13.91 13.56
N GLU A 530 -7.04 -14.80 13.65
CA GLU A 530 -8.19 -14.64 14.56
C GLU A 530 -7.78 -14.69 16.04
N GLN A 531 -6.92 -15.65 16.41
CA GLN A 531 -6.36 -15.75 17.77
C GLN A 531 -5.53 -14.52 18.16
N LEU A 532 -4.75 -13.96 17.23
CA LEU A 532 -3.95 -12.75 17.45
C LEU A 532 -4.86 -11.51 17.52
N ALA A 533 -5.90 -11.44 16.69
CA ALA A 533 -6.90 -10.38 16.71
C ALA A 533 -7.62 -10.29 18.07
N GLU A 534 -8.09 -11.42 18.60
CA GLU A 534 -8.69 -11.51 19.92
C GLU A 534 -7.69 -11.10 21.01
N ARG A 535 -6.49 -11.70 21.03
CA ARG A 535 -5.48 -11.46 22.07
C ARG A 535 -5.02 -10.00 22.16
N TYR A 536 -4.91 -9.30 21.02
CA TYR A 536 -4.46 -7.91 20.97
C TYR A 536 -5.61 -6.89 20.91
N GLY A 537 -6.87 -7.33 20.82
CA GLY A 537 -8.04 -6.45 20.75
C GLY A 537 -8.09 -5.58 19.49
N VAL A 538 -7.67 -6.13 18.33
CA VAL A 538 -7.58 -5.42 17.04
C VAL A 538 -7.96 -6.32 15.87
N LYS A 539 -8.43 -5.75 14.76
CA LYS A 539 -8.67 -6.53 13.53
C LYS A 539 -7.33 -6.93 12.89
N MET A 540 -7.02 -8.22 12.84
CA MET A 540 -5.91 -8.82 12.07
C MET A 540 -6.47 -9.78 11.02
N VAL A 541 -5.95 -9.74 9.79
CA VAL A 541 -6.43 -10.55 8.66
C VAL A 541 -5.30 -10.89 7.68
N LEU A 542 -5.49 -11.97 6.90
CA LEU A 542 -4.58 -12.32 5.81
C LEU A 542 -4.82 -11.51 4.54
N GLU A 543 -3.73 -11.14 3.86
CA GLU A 543 -3.73 -10.50 2.54
C GLU A 543 -2.97 -11.33 1.49
N GLN A 544 -3.51 -11.40 0.27
CA GLN A 544 -2.80 -11.92 -0.90
C GLN A 544 -1.87 -10.84 -1.48
N THR A 545 -0.78 -10.55 -0.74
CA THR A 545 0.22 -9.51 -1.03
C THR A 545 0.44 -9.27 -2.54
N PRO A 546 0.32 -8.02 -3.04
CA PRO A 546 0.68 -7.68 -4.42
C PRO A 546 2.18 -7.85 -4.74
N ALA A 547 3.02 -7.75 -3.70
CA ALA A 547 4.45 -8.10 -3.67
C ALA A 547 5.30 -7.63 -4.87
N GLU A 548 5.09 -6.37 -5.28
CA GLU A 548 5.74 -5.78 -6.45
C GLU A 548 7.26 -5.83 -6.38
N SER A 549 7.83 -5.42 -5.25
CA SER A 549 9.26 -5.52 -4.92
C SER A 549 9.58 -6.75 -4.06
N THR A 550 8.64 -7.19 -3.20
CA THR A 550 8.87 -8.20 -2.16
C THR A 550 9.24 -9.57 -2.73
N ALA A 551 8.59 -10.00 -3.82
CA ALA A 551 8.87 -11.27 -4.49
C ALA A 551 10.31 -11.36 -5.03
N HIS A 552 10.85 -10.24 -5.52
CA HIS A 552 12.24 -10.12 -5.96
C HIS A 552 13.20 -10.01 -4.76
N ARG A 553 12.79 -9.29 -3.70
CA ARG A 553 13.59 -9.06 -2.48
C ARG A 553 13.86 -10.36 -1.74
N PHE A 554 12.83 -11.18 -1.46
CA PHE A 554 13.00 -12.45 -0.75
C PHE A 554 13.86 -13.42 -1.57
N ALA A 555 13.58 -13.61 -2.86
CA ALA A 555 14.39 -14.47 -3.73
C ALA A 555 15.89 -14.09 -3.73
N LYS A 556 16.22 -12.78 -3.73
CA LYS A 556 17.62 -12.31 -3.65
C LYS A 556 18.27 -12.46 -2.27
N LEU A 557 17.51 -12.37 -1.18
CA LEU A 557 18.03 -12.60 0.17
C LEU A 557 18.20 -14.11 0.44
N ASP A 558 17.29 -14.94 -0.05
CA ASP A 558 17.34 -16.39 0.09
C ASP A 558 18.44 -17.00 -0.76
N LEU A 559 18.65 -16.55 -2.00
CA LEU A 559 19.78 -17.00 -2.81
C LEU A 559 21.15 -16.70 -2.17
N LYS A 560 21.22 -15.73 -1.23
CA LYS A 560 22.42 -15.43 -0.45
C LYS A 560 22.53 -16.28 0.83
N ALA A 561 21.41 -16.61 1.48
CA ALA A 561 21.38 -17.27 2.79
C ALA A 561 21.20 -18.80 2.72
N PHE A 562 20.47 -19.28 1.70
CA PHE A 562 20.08 -20.67 1.44
C PHE A 562 20.34 -21.00 -0.04
N PRO A 563 21.59 -20.90 -0.53
CA PRO A 563 21.90 -20.99 -1.95
C PRO A 563 21.60 -22.38 -2.54
N GLU A 564 21.71 -23.46 -1.75
CA GLU A 564 21.48 -24.82 -2.22
C GLU A 564 19.99 -25.17 -2.33
N GLU A 565 19.14 -24.57 -1.49
CA GLU A 565 17.70 -24.79 -1.46
C GLU A 565 16.98 -23.82 -2.40
N ALA A 566 17.28 -22.52 -2.28
CA ALA A 566 16.58 -21.48 -3.03
C ALA A 566 16.84 -21.54 -4.54
N SER A 567 18.03 -21.95 -4.98
CA SER A 567 18.35 -22.11 -6.41
C SER A 567 17.56 -23.21 -7.11
N LYS A 568 16.93 -24.12 -6.38
CA LYS A 568 16.07 -25.20 -6.93
C LYS A 568 14.64 -24.75 -7.25
N VAL A 569 14.14 -23.72 -6.56
CA VAL A 569 12.72 -23.33 -6.61
C VAL A 569 12.46 -21.88 -7.02
N ILE A 570 13.44 -20.98 -6.89
CA ILE A 570 13.36 -19.61 -7.43
C ILE A 570 13.07 -19.64 -8.94
N LYS A 571 12.18 -18.75 -9.40
CA LYS A 571 11.75 -18.63 -10.80
C LYS A 571 12.50 -17.48 -11.50
N GLY A 572 12.45 -17.42 -12.83
CA GLY A 572 13.17 -16.44 -13.66
C GLY A 572 14.64 -16.81 -13.95
N ASP A 573 15.48 -15.82 -14.28
CA ASP A 573 16.86 -16.04 -14.76
C ASP A 573 17.94 -15.49 -13.82
N PHE A 574 18.75 -16.41 -13.28
CA PHE A 574 19.89 -16.11 -12.42
C PHE A 574 21.02 -15.34 -13.12
N ARG A 575 21.17 -15.45 -14.45
CA ARG A 575 22.26 -14.79 -15.21
C ARG A 575 22.02 -13.29 -15.38
N THR A 576 20.78 -12.89 -15.66
CA THR A 576 20.36 -11.48 -15.70
C THR A 576 19.99 -10.94 -14.32
N GLY A 577 19.78 -11.82 -13.33
CA GLY A 577 19.29 -11.46 -12.00
C GLY A 577 17.78 -11.13 -11.99
N GLU A 578 17.05 -11.49 -13.04
CA GLU A 578 15.60 -11.32 -13.16
C GLU A 578 14.87 -12.50 -12.48
N ILE A 579 15.15 -12.67 -11.19
CA ILE A 579 14.66 -13.77 -10.34
C ILE A 579 13.53 -13.33 -9.40
N TYR A 580 12.62 -14.24 -9.05
CA TYR A 580 11.47 -13.96 -8.19
C TYR A 580 10.87 -15.24 -7.56
N TYR A 581 9.99 -15.06 -6.56
CA TYR A 581 9.02 -16.08 -6.09
C TYR A 581 7.62 -15.84 -6.65
N THR A 582 6.87 -16.91 -6.85
CA THR A 582 5.45 -16.85 -7.26
C THR A 582 4.64 -16.05 -6.23
N ASN A 583 3.72 -15.21 -6.73
CA ASN A 583 3.06 -14.21 -5.91
C ASN A 583 2.02 -14.82 -4.97
N SER A 584 2.21 -14.69 -3.66
CA SER A 584 1.24 -15.09 -2.63
C SER A 584 0.77 -16.55 -2.80
N THR A 585 -0.50 -16.75 -3.20
CA THR A 585 -1.14 -18.06 -3.42
C THR A 585 -1.39 -18.37 -4.90
N HIS A 586 -0.85 -17.56 -5.84
CA HIS A 586 -1.01 -17.81 -7.28
C HIS A 586 -0.35 -19.15 -7.68
N LEU A 587 -0.86 -19.77 -8.76
CA LEU A 587 -0.13 -20.85 -9.42
C LEU A 587 1.01 -20.30 -10.27
N ASN A 588 2.03 -21.13 -10.52
CA ASN A 588 3.20 -20.79 -11.36
C ASN A 588 2.79 -20.06 -12.65
N TYR A 589 3.49 -18.98 -12.99
CA TYR A 589 3.17 -18.15 -14.15
C TYR A 589 3.42 -18.84 -15.49
N HIS A 590 4.38 -19.77 -15.58
CA HIS A 590 4.63 -20.58 -16.79
C HIS A 590 3.49 -21.55 -17.12
N LEU A 591 2.61 -21.84 -16.16
CA LEU A 591 1.57 -22.85 -16.31
C LEU A 591 0.49 -22.39 -17.31
N ALA A 592 0.55 -22.94 -18.53
CA ALA A 592 -0.52 -22.91 -19.51
C ALA A 592 -1.65 -23.85 -19.06
N LEU A 593 -2.74 -23.26 -18.60
CA LEU A 593 -3.87 -23.93 -17.97
C LEU A 593 -5.13 -23.08 -18.21
N ASP A 594 -6.29 -23.72 -18.28
CA ASP A 594 -7.53 -23.08 -18.73
C ASP A 594 -7.97 -21.89 -17.83
N PRO A 595 -8.46 -20.78 -18.39
CA PRO A 595 -8.92 -19.62 -17.62
C PRO A 595 -9.91 -19.93 -16.48
N ILE A 596 -10.91 -20.80 -16.65
CA ILE A 596 -11.80 -21.17 -15.54
C ILE A 596 -11.10 -22.09 -14.54
N GLN A 597 -10.25 -23.01 -15.00
CA GLN A 597 -9.50 -23.89 -14.11
C GLN A 597 -8.56 -23.07 -13.18
N ARG A 598 -7.83 -22.08 -13.70
CA ARG A 598 -6.96 -21.21 -12.87
C ARG A 598 -7.75 -20.43 -11.85
N VAL A 599 -8.91 -19.88 -12.25
CA VAL A 599 -9.79 -19.11 -11.34
C VAL A 599 -10.39 -20.00 -10.25
N VAL A 600 -10.70 -21.26 -10.53
CA VAL A 600 -11.16 -22.23 -9.53
C VAL A 600 -10.02 -22.61 -8.57
N GLU A 601 -8.87 -23.05 -9.08
CA GLU A 601 -7.75 -23.55 -8.27
C GLU A 601 -7.11 -22.45 -7.39
N GLU A 602 -6.82 -21.26 -7.95
CA GLU A 602 -6.38 -20.12 -7.13
C GLU A 602 -7.50 -19.65 -6.18
N GLY A 603 -8.76 -19.77 -6.63
CA GLY A 603 -9.95 -19.39 -5.87
C GLY A 603 -10.14 -20.17 -4.57
N MET A 604 -9.66 -21.41 -4.47
CA MET A 604 -9.69 -22.22 -3.24
C MET A 604 -8.98 -21.55 -2.04
N PHE A 605 -8.04 -20.65 -2.31
CA PHE A 605 -7.36 -19.88 -1.27
C PHE A 605 -8.14 -18.64 -0.81
N HIS A 606 -9.02 -18.09 -1.66
CA HIS A 606 -9.59 -16.76 -1.46
C HIS A 606 -10.50 -16.65 -0.21
N PRO A 607 -11.31 -17.66 0.21
CA PRO A 607 -12.10 -17.60 1.45
C PRO A 607 -11.29 -17.38 2.74
N MET A 608 -10.00 -17.74 2.74
CA MET A 608 -9.11 -17.55 3.90
C MET A 608 -8.46 -16.16 3.94
N ILE A 609 -8.61 -15.38 2.87
CA ILE A 609 -7.92 -14.09 2.68
C ILE A 609 -8.93 -12.96 2.84
N LYS A 610 -9.28 -12.70 4.11
CA LYS A 610 -10.29 -11.71 4.55
C LYS A 610 -9.86 -10.24 4.33
N ALA A 611 -8.68 -10.02 3.76
CA ALA A 611 -8.20 -8.74 3.23
C ALA A 611 -8.02 -8.76 1.70
N GLY A 612 -8.77 -9.62 0.98
CA GLY A 612 -8.90 -9.59 -0.48
C GLY A 612 -7.80 -10.33 -1.26
N ALA A 613 -8.22 -10.88 -2.41
CA ALA A 613 -7.41 -11.73 -3.27
C ALA A 613 -7.90 -11.67 -4.73
N LEU A 614 -6.96 -11.69 -5.69
CA LEU A 614 -7.17 -11.38 -7.10
C LEU A 614 -6.43 -12.38 -8.02
N THR A 615 -7.19 -13.14 -8.82
CA THR A 615 -6.66 -13.96 -9.91
C THR A 615 -6.53 -13.15 -11.20
N HIS A 616 -5.43 -13.37 -11.92
CA HIS A 616 -5.15 -12.76 -13.21
C HIS A 616 -5.31 -13.75 -14.36
N VAL A 617 -6.15 -13.40 -15.33
CA VAL A 617 -6.20 -14.09 -16.64
C VAL A 617 -5.31 -13.31 -17.61
N TRP A 618 -4.10 -13.80 -17.86
CA TRP A 618 -3.11 -13.19 -18.75
C TRP A 618 -3.49 -13.45 -20.21
N MET A 619 -3.98 -12.44 -20.92
CA MET A 619 -4.50 -12.60 -22.29
C MET A 619 -3.47 -12.29 -23.38
N GLY A 620 -2.38 -11.58 -23.07
CA GLY A 620 -1.42 -11.15 -24.09
C GLY A 620 -2.10 -10.31 -25.18
N GLU A 621 -1.91 -10.71 -26.44
CA GLU A 621 -2.58 -10.12 -27.59
C GLU A 621 -3.97 -10.71 -27.91
N HIS A 622 -4.45 -11.72 -27.17
CA HIS A 622 -5.77 -12.32 -27.40
C HIS A 622 -6.91 -11.39 -26.98
N LYS A 623 -7.88 -11.22 -27.87
CA LYS A 623 -9.06 -10.37 -27.72
C LYS A 623 -10.32 -11.26 -27.68
N PRO A 624 -10.72 -11.76 -26.49
CA PRO A 624 -11.84 -12.68 -26.37
C PRO A 624 -13.18 -12.00 -26.66
N ASP A 625 -14.18 -12.78 -27.03
CA ASP A 625 -15.52 -12.27 -27.27
C ASP A 625 -16.18 -11.79 -25.95
N PRO A 626 -16.85 -10.61 -25.92
CA PRO A 626 -17.51 -10.10 -24.72
C PRO A 626 -18.60 -11.01 -24.14
N LYS A 627 -19.29 -11.83 -24.95
CA LYS A 627 -20.30 -12.79 -24.49
C LYS A 627 -19.66 -14.06 -23.96
N GLY A 628 -18.57 -14.51 -24.56
CA GLY A 628 -17.69 -15.54 -24.00
C GLY A 628 -17.21 -15.17 -22.59
N LEU A 629 -16.69 -13.94 -22.43
CA LEU A 629 -16.34 -13.39 -21.11
C LEU A 629 -17.55 -13.25 -20.18
N SER A 630 -18.72 -12.82 -20.67
CA SER A 630 -19.94 -12.70 -19.85
C SER A 630 -20.43 -14.06 -19.33
N SER A 631 -20.29 -15.13 -20.14
CA SER A 631 -20.55 -16.52 -19.73
C SER A 631 -19.53 -17.01 -18.71
N LEU A 632 -18.25 -16.66 -18.89
CA LEU A 632 -17.20 -16.97 -17.93
C LEU A 632 -17.44 -16.29 -16.56
N ILE A 633 -17.80 -15.01 -16.53
CA ILE A 633 -18.12 -14.30 -15.27
C ILE A 633 -19.29 -14.95 -14.52
N GLN A 634 -20.35 -15.38 -15.23
CA GLN A 634 -21.45 -16.14 -14.61
C GLN A 634 -20.97 -17.47 -14.02
N LYS A 635 -20.14 -18.24 -14.75
CA LYS A 635 -19.54 -19.50 -14.24
C LYS A 635 -18.65 -19.26 -13.03
N ILE A 636 -17.86 -18.18 -13.00
CA ILE A 636 -17.00 -17.82 -11.87
C ILE A 636 -17.85 -17.47 -10.63
N HIS A 637 -18.95 -16.73 -10.80
CA HIS A 637 -19.88 -16.43 -9.70
C HIS A 637 -20.49 -17.71 -9.12
N LEU A 638 -20.97 -18.62 -9.98
CA LEU A 638 -21.76 -19.80 -9.58
C LEU A 638 -20.93 -21.04 -9.20
N HIS A 639 -19.67 -21.15 -9.65
CA HIS A 639 -18.89 -22.40 -9.59
C HIS A 639 -17.44 -22.21 -9.10
N SER A 640 -17.11 -21.07 -8.49
CA SER A 640 -15.83 -20.87 -7.82
C SER A 640 -15.98 -20.04 -6.55
N GLU A 641 -15.03 -20.17 -5.63
CA GLU A 641 -14.94 -19.34 -4.42
C GLU A 641 -14.11 -18.06 -4.65
N ASN A 642 -13.68 -17.81 -5.90
CA ASN A 642 -12.75 -16.73 -6.21
C ASN A 642 -13.38 -15.35 -5.93
N ALA A 643 -12.71 -14.54 -5.11
CA ALA A 643 -13.17 -13.23 -4.68
C ALA A 643 -13.06 -12.13 -5.75
N GLN A 644 -12.04 -12.15 -6.62
CA GLN A 644 -11.84 -11.11 -7.63
C GLN A 644 -11.05 -11.63 -8.84
N VAL A 645 -11.49 -11.25 -10.05
CA VAL A 645 -10.80 -11.61 -11.31
C VAL A 645 -10.55 -10.38 -12.18
N ALA A 646 -9.35 -10.30 -12.75
CA ALA A 646 -8.97 -9.29 -13.75
C ALA A 646 -8.43 -9.93 -15.03
N PHE A 647 -9.05 -9.58 -16.16
CA PHE A 647 -8.52 -9.89 -17.48
C PHE A 647 -7.37 -8.93 -17.80
N SER A 648 -6.28 -9.48 -18.31
CA SER A 648 -4.97 -8.80 -18.37
C SER A 648 -4.41 -8.85 -19.80
N PRO A 649 -4.93 -8.00 -20.71
CA PRO A 649 -4.34 -7.81 -22.03
C PRO A 649 -3.03 -7.02 -21.95
N GLU A 650 -2.23 -7.14 -23.01
CA GLU A 650 -0.96 -6.43 -23.15
C GLU A 650 -1.02 -5.45 -24.33
N PHE A 651 -0.29 -4.34 -24.24
CA PHE A 651 -0.21 -3.30 -25.27
C PHE A 651 1.22 -2.77 -25.41
N THR A 652 1.51 -2.13 -26.53
CA THR A 652 2.76 -1.41 -26.79
C THR A 652 2.43 0.01 -27.23
N ILE A 653 3.00 1.02 -26.57
CA ILE A 653 2.94 2.40 -27.05
C ILE A 653 4.25 2.79 -27.72
N CYS A 654 4.18 3.40 -28.90
CA CYS A 654 5.33 4.03 -29.53
C CYS A 654 5.41 5.51 -29.15
N ASN A 655 6.51 5.93 -28.52
CA ASN A 655 6.64 7.33 -28.10
C ASN A 655 6.93 8.25 -29.29
N SER A 656 7.50 7.73 -30.39
CA SER A 656 7.81 8.50 -31.61
C SER A 656 6.60 8.83 -32.48
N CYS A 657 5.57 7.98 -32.53
CA CYS A 657 4.34 8.22 -33.33
C CYS A 657 3.04 8.24 -32.51
N ASN A 658 3.13 8.10 -31.19
CA ASN A 658 2.04 8.16 -30.21
C ASN A 658 0.89 7.14 -30.42
N ARG A 659 1.08 6.11 -31.26
CA ARG A 659 0.11 5.03 -31.46
C ARG A 659 0.27 3.94 -30.42
N VAL A 660 -0.86 3.37 -30.00
CA VAL A 660 -0.94 2.18 -29.16
C VAL A 660 -1.30 0.97 -30.03
N HIS A 661 -0.58 -0.12 -29.84
CA HIS A 661 -0.80 -1.43 -30.46
C HIS A 661 -1.12 -2.46 -29.36
N ARG A 662 -1.82 -3.55 -29.70
CA ARG A 662 -2.18 -4.63 -28.76
C ARG A 662 -1.18 -5.79 -28.94
N GLY A 663 -0.68 -6.36 -27.85
CA GLY A 663 0.54 -7.19 -27.80
C GLY A 663 1.78 -6.41 -27.34
N LEU A 664 2.84 -7.14 -26.95
CA LEU A 664 4.16 -6.60 -26.59
C LEU A 664 5.12 -6.73 -27.79
N PHE A 665 5.63 -5.60 -28.30
CA PHE A 665 6.56 -5.56 -29.43
C PHE A 665 7.83 -4.78 -29.08
N SER A 666 8.97 -5.18 -29.68
CA SER A 666 10.25 -4.46 -29.58
C SER A 666 10.38 -3.30 -30.58
N THR A 667 9.50 -3.24 -31.58
CA THR A 667 9.43 -2.16 -32.58
C THR A 667 7.97 -1.80 -32.87
N CYS A 668 7.72 -0.56 -33.29
CA CYS A 668 6.38 -0.06 -33.57
C CYS A 668 5.83 -0.60 -34.91
N PRO A 669 4.73 -1.37 -34.93
CA PRO A 669 4.16 -1.90 -36.18
C PRO A 669 3.66 -0.82 -37.16
N SER A 670 3.47 0.43 -36.70
CA SER A 670 3.05 1.55 -37.56
C SER A 670 4.20 2.31 -38.24
N CYS A 671 5.42 2.30 -37.69
CA CYS A 671 6.50 3.17 -38.18
C CYS A 671 7.93 2.61 -38.02
N GLY A 672 8.10 1.38 -37.52
CA GLY A 672 9.40 0.73 -37.38
C GLY A 672 10.31 1.23 -36.25
N SER A 673 9.89 2.25 -35.48
CA SER A 673 10.69 2.79 -34.38
C SER A 673 10.90 1.78 -33.25
N GLU A 674 12.13 1.70 -32.73
CA GLU A 674 12.51 0.97 -31.51
C GLU A 674 12.15 1.73 -30.21
N ASP A 675 11.78 3.00 -30.32
CA ASP A 675 11.30 3.82 -29.19
C ASP A 675 9.82 3.48 -28.88
N VAL A 676 9.68 2.36 -28.16
CA VAL A 676 8.42 1.77 -27.70
C VAL A 676 8.49 1.39 -26.22
N ASP A 677 7.33 1.25 -25.58
CA ASP A 677 7.20 0.78 -24.20
C ASP A 677 5.99 -0.15 -24.07
N GLY A 678 6.17 -1.27 -23.37
CA GLY A 678 5.07 -2.18 -23.05
C GLY A 678 4.15 -1.61 -21.97
N ILE A 679 2.87 -1.89 -22.06
CA ILE A 679 1.83 -1.56 -21.08
C ILE A 679 1.09 -2.84 -20.75
N THR A 680 1.15 -3.25 -19.48
CA THR A 680 0.51 -4.47 -18.97
C THR A 680 0.35 -4.34 -17.45
N ARG A 681 -0.32 -5.31 -16.81
CA ARG A 681 -0.56 -5.27 -15.36
C ARG A 681 0.64 -5.82 -14.60
N ILE A 682 1.22 -5.06 -13.67
CA ILE A 682 2.37 -5.54 -12.89
C ILE A 682 1.97 -6.50 -11.76
N THR A 683 0.97 -6.12 -10.96
CA THR A 683 0.51 -6.84 -9.75
C THR A 683 -1.00 -6.70 -9.50
N GLY A 684 -1.55 -5.52 -9.78
CA GLY A 684 -2.98 -5.22 -9.62
C GLY A 684 -3.45 -3.95 -10.35
N TYR A 685 -2.62 -3.37 -11.20
CA TYR A 685 -2.87 -2.13 -11.96
C TYR A 685 -2.00 -2.09 -13.22
N PHE A 686 -2.36 -1.27 -14.21
CA PHE A 686 -1.58 -1.09 -15.43
C PHE A 686 -0.41 -0.11 -15.21
N THR A 687 0.73 -0.41 -15.81
CA THR A 687 1.94 0.42 -15.77
C THR A 687 2.85 0.12 -16.98
N ARG A 688 3.83 0.99 -17.21
CA ARG A 688 4.83 0.88 -18.28
C ARG A 688 5.94 -0.10 -17.88
N THR A 689 6.20 -1.10 -18.72
CA THR A 689 7.21 -2.15 -18.48
C THR A 689 8.63 -1.61 -18.28
N SER A 690 8.96 -0.47 -18.90
CA SER A 690 10.22 0.24 -18.70
C SER A 690 10.50 0.59 -17.23
N SER A 691 9.47 0.81 -16.40
CA SER A 691 9.60 1.16 -14.99
C SER A 691 9.83 -0.03 -14.04
N TRP A 692 9.67 -1.28 -14.51
CA TRP A 692 9.59 -2.45 -13.64
C TRP A 692 10.96 -2.88 -13.09
N ASN A 693 10.95 -3.43 -11.87
CA ASN A 693 12.14 -4.08 -11.28
C ASN A 693 12.51 -5.40 -11.99
N ALA A 694 13.69 -5.94 -11.69
CA ALA A 694 14.22 -7.12 -12.36
C ALA A 694 13.35 -8.38 -12.18
N GLY A 695 12.87 -8.68 -10.97
CA GLY A 695 12.02 -9.85 -10.73
C GLY A 695 10.70 -9.80 -11.48
N LYS A 696 10.04 -8.63 -11.55
CA LYS A 696 8.79 -8.48 -12.31
C LYS A 696 8.99 -8.52 -13.83
N ARG A 697 10.18 -8.22 -14.36
CA ARG A 697 10.52 -8.48 -15.78
C ARG A 697 10.80 -9.96 -16.06
N GLY A 698 11.36 -10.70 -15.11
CA GLY A 698 11.39 -12.16 -15.13
C GLY A 698 9.98 -12.74 -15.19
N GLU A 699 9.14 -12.37 -14.22
CA GLU A 699 7.73 -12.76 -14.15
C GLU A 699 6.97 -12.45 -15.46
N LEU A 700 7.25 -11.31 -16.11
CA LEU A 700 6.60 -10.95 -17.38
C LEU A 700 6.96 -11.87 -18.55
N LYS A 701 8.20 -12.35 -18.62
CA LYS A 701 8.63 -13.35 -19.61
C LYS A 701 7.96 -14.69 -19.34
N ASP A 702 7.87 -15.05 -18.07
CA ASP A 702 7.42 -16.36 -17.62
C ASP A 702 5.90 -16.54 -17.70
N ARG A 703 5.11 -15.46 -17.69
CA ARG A 703 3.64 -15.49 -17.86
C ARG A 703 3.21 -16.21 -19.14
N SER A 704 2.61 -17.38 -18.95
CA SER A 704 1.77 -18.03 -19.95
C SER A 704 0.60 -17.12 -20.32
N ARG A 705 0.32 -17.02 -21.62
CA ARG A 705 -0.68 -16.12 -22.20
C ARG A 705 -1.75 -16.98 -22.85
N VAL A 706 -3.00 -16.82 -22.43
CA VAL A 706 -4.11 -17.71 -22.77
C VAL A 706 -5.24 -16.95 -23.46
N ALA A 707 -5.79 -17.55 -24.52
CA ALA A 707 -7.05 -17.10 -25.09
C ALA A 707 -8.21 -17.53 -24.19
N VAL A 708 -9.22 -16.69 -24.06
CA VAL A 708 -10.54 -17.09 -23.54
C VAL A 708 -11.47 -17.27 -24.74
N SER A 709 -12.10 -18.43 -24.85
CA SER A 709 -13.01 -18.82 -25.94
C SER A 709 -14.45 -18.98 -25.45
#